data_AF-A0A210QVV1-F1
#
_entry.id   AF-A0A210QVV1-F1
#
_cell.length_a   1.000
_cell.length_b   1.000
_cell.length_c   1.000
_cell.angle_alpha   90.00
_cell.angle_beta   90.00
_cell.angle_gamma   90.00
#
_symmetry.space_group_name_H-M   'P 1'
#
loop_
_entity.id
_entity.type
_entity.pdbx_description
1 polymer ?
#
loop_
_entity_poly.entity_id
_entity_poly.type
_entity_poly.pdbx_seq_one_letter_code
_entity_poly.pdbx_strand_id
1 'polypeptide(L)'
;MGSGKSKVKAKARPATPDYKQVPSILSEYPLPKVPESHRRDIVKPERLKRVSRTALMVPIDTMAESYDEFLNQLTRAALDDVEKVWSIYIWLGSMTSELVTNQGSTSTPMGYLRLVNGGKGDMTSFFTLLCRHCGIPCVMLHGVTRMESAGQIDATNVDDVKDKWAAVFLQGYWRFIHVTRARDPSVKVKNHFFLTEPDEFIFTCLPDIPEWQLLPKPLTAAEFLNQPFCSPEMLSNGIRIVNPKTGRIRSKSGKIFIEISSPRTIGQNLAVSFVLKGLKVTEVESCVDGFAGVKSNSGRDIYNRDEELEEEVGPSFTTEFPPLLDRYVYQTTKNNHVFFDIVLPVPGIYQFDVRGDLLDNVDDFADMPVMCQFKLISGNAPFPGQLDPLPIAPSLGWGPTPYLSKLGMKTISHKGGHIYMTPEDVSTIKFQTLDDYSFKVELHHDLVTRDHLEDHVNHDVVDGVLSVNVSAPEEGQYALLVYAKKEDGSYEDYENVCNYLVLCSRQASTETERYPKRVMRERLEQYTESGTHAELGAALEDFLLHNVEDRGEVDRANQKLHYFKLRKALLDTLKRRNLFVLKESILQARNSKFEAELQPEIQRAEDYLCRLQRLAGYLHPIDKLVPKVIFEIRRYRNPKPVIQDVLTAVYLMFEEPIEYLEQWGYIQVLLAQSGKDSLQKKIANFDPDDVSLESVKDAEDVLKPYDLRAVREASPGAAALYVWVQNICKEKRNPTPRDSVTKDSNNTRKSLDTFRKAIIPMENSHLKRMRREHLPNVVGRRA
;
A
#
# COMPACT_ATOMS: atom_id res chain seq x y z
N MET A 1 73.50 -52.43 1.44
CA MET A 1 72.16 -52.99 1.65
C MET A 1 71.27 -51.89 2.18
N GLY A 2 70.27 -51.48 1.41
CA GLY A 2 69.29 -50.47 1.79
C GLY A 2 67.88 -50.94 1.46
N SER A 3 66.99 -50.89 2.45
CA SER A 3 65.52 -50.90 2.36
C SER A 3 65.03 -50.53 3.78
N GLY A 4 64.20 -49.53 4.05
CA GLY A 4 63.01 -49.07 3.33
C GLY A 4 61.77 -49.45 4.16
N LYS A 5 61.28 -48.54 5.02
CA LYS A 5 59.90 -48.58 5.56
C LYS A 5 59.34 -47.16 5.67
N SER A 6 58.31 -46.90 4.88
CA SER A 6 57.50 -45.68 4.80
C SER A 6 56.68 -45.46 6.07
N LYS A 7 56.64 -44.21 6.57
CA LYS A 7 55.61 -43.74 7.51
C LYS A 7 54.57 -42.91 6.77
N VAL A 8 53.32 -43.37 6.85
CA VAL A 8 52.13 -42.70 6.33
C VAL A 8 51.81 -41.48 7.21
N LYS A 9 51.58 -40.31 6.59
CA LYS A 9 51.12 -39.09 7.25
C LYS A 9 49.65 -39.25 7.68
N ALA A 10 49.37 -39.06 8.97
CA ALA A 10 48.00 -38.89 9.46
C ALA A 10 47.46 -37.53 9.00
N LYS A 11 46.29 -37.53 8.35
CA LYS A 11 45.52 -36.31 8.01
C LYS A 11 45.14 -35.60 9.32
N ALA A 12 45.42 -34.30 9.39
CA ALA A 12 44.96 -33.43 10.47
C ALA A 12 43.41 -33.44 10.52
N ARG A 13 42.84 -33.59 11.72
CA ARG A 13 41.41 -33.35 11.98
C ARG A 13 41.10 -31.86 11.71
N PRO A 14 39.94 -31.51 11.13
CA PRO A 14 39.51 -30.12 11.04
C PRO A 14 39.35 -29.55 12.45
N ALA A 15 39.76 -28.29 12.63
CA ALA A 15 39.54 -27.55 13.87
C ALA A 15 38.03 -27.45 14.16
N THR A 16 37.64 -27.66 15.42
CA THR A 16 36.29 -27.39 15.92
C THR A 16 35.94 -25.91 15.70
N PRO A 17 34.80 -25.57 15.07
CA PRO A 17 34.43 -24.18 14.82
C PRO A 17 34.26 -23.41 16.14
N ASP A 18 34.75 -22.17 16.18
CA ASP A 18 34.62 -21.27 17.32
C ASP A 18 33.18 -20.74 17.38
N TYR A 19 32.33 -21.39 18.16
CA TYR A 19 30.91 -21.04 18.35
C TYR A 19 30.67 -19.64 18.95
N LYS A 20 31.73 -18.87 19.26
CA LYS A 20 31.63 -17.49 19.78
C LYS A 20 31.29 -16.44 18.72
N GLN A 21 31.44 -16.75 17.43
CA GLN A 21 31.13 -15.79 16.35
C GLN A 21 30.31 -16.48 15.27
N VAL A 22 28.98 -16.45 15.41
CA VAL A 22 28.06 -16.90 14.35
C VAL A 22 28.09 -15.87 13.23
N PRO A 23 28.51 -16.21 11.99
CA PRO A 23 28.57 -15.24 10.91
C PRO A 23 27.16 -14.72 10.57
N SER A 24 27.02 -13.40 10.41
CA SER A 24 25.72 -12.77 10.13
C SER A 24 25.09 -13.26 8.83
N ILE A 25 25.88 -13.27 7.75
CA ILE A 25 25.46 -13.70 6.41
C ILE A 25 26.52 -14.65 5.85
N LEU A 26 26.10 -15.74 5.21
CA LEU A 26 26.97 -16.64 4.47
C LEU A 26 26.89 -16.32 2.98
N SER A 27 28.04 -16.31 2.30
CA SER A 27 28.14 -15.90 0.89
C SER A 27 27.43 -16.83 -0.09
N GLU A 28 27.22 -18.10 0.28
CA GLU A 28 26.49 -19.07 -0.53
C GLU A 28 24.96 -18.86 -0.55
N TYR A 29 24.42 -17.97 0.29
CA TYR A 29 22.98 -17.79 0.38
C TYR A 29 22.40 -16.90 -0.73
N PRO A 30 21.12 -17.12 -1.11
CA PRO A 30 20.44 -16.30 -2.10
C PRO A 30 20.44 -14.81 -1.73
N LEU A 31 20.60 -13.93 -2.73
CA LEU A 31 20.52 -12.49 -2.52
C LEU A 31 19.13 -12.06 -2.03
N PRO A 32 19.03 -10.98 -1.23
CA PRO A 32 17.75 -10.43 -0.80
C PRO A 32 16.92 -9.98 -2.01
N LYS A 33 15.64 -10.36 -2.02
CA LYS A 33 14.66 -9.99 -3.05
C LYS A 33 13.30 -9.77 -2.40
N VAL A 34 12.52 -8.85 -2.96
CA VAL A 34 11.14 -8.59 -2.54
C VAL A 34 10.32 -9.88 -2.66
N PRO A 35 9.66 -10.32 -1.58
CA PRO A 35 8.69 -11.41 -1.62
C PRO A 35 7.55 -11.18 -2.59
N GLU A 36 7.27 -12.17 -3.45
CA GLU A 36 6.04 -12.15 -4.28
C GLU A 36 4.88 -12.91 -3.64
N SER A 37 5.18 -13.82 -2.70
CA SER A 37 4.17 -14.53 -1.89
C SER A 37 4.03 -13.90 -0.51
N HIS A 38 2.83 -14.01 0.05
CA HIS A 38 2.49 -13.46 1.37
C HIS A 38 2.67 -14.50 2.48
N ARG A 39 2.86 -14.03 3.71
CA ARG A 39 2.86 -14.82 4.95
C ARG A 39 1.63 -15.71 5.06
N ARG A 40 0.45 -15.19 4.72
CA ARG A 40 -0.82 -15.95 4.76
C ARG A 40 -0.86 -17.14 3.80
N ASP A 41 -0.02 -17.13 2.76
CA ASP A 41 0.03 -18.21 1.77
C ASP A 41 0.82 -19.42 2.31
N ILE A 42 1.73 -19.19 3.26
CA ILE A 42 2.67 -20.20 3.78
C ILE A 42 2.38 -20.58 5.23
N VAL A 43 1.76 -19.70 6.02
CA VAL A 43 1.42 -19.93 7.42
C VAL A 43 -0.04 -20.33 7.56
N LYS A 44 -0.28 -21.51 8.15
CA LYS A 44 -1.63 -21.98 8.51
C LYS A 44 -1.74 -22.17 10.02
N PRO A 45 -2.55 -21.37 10.74
CA PRO A 45 -2.62 -21.40 12.20
C PRO A 45 -2.88 -22.79 12.81
N GLU A 46 -3.75 -23.59 12.19
CA GLU A 46 -4.06 -24.94 12.68
C GLU A 46 -2.87 -25.90 12.61
N ARG A 47 -1.98 -25.72 11.63
CA ARG A 47 -0.73 -26.49 11.51
C ARG A 47 0.25 -26.10 12.62
N LEU A 48 0.36 -24.80 12.91
CA LEU A 48 1.24 -24.27 13.93
C LEU A 48 0.88 -24.74 15.34
N LYS A 49 -0.43 -24.76 15.70
CA LYS A 49 -0.92 -25.24 17.02
C LYS A 49 -0.47 -26.67 17.33
N ARG A 50 -0.53 -27.56 16.33
CA ARG A 50 -0.12 -28.96 16.45
C ARG A 50 1.38 -29.07 16.78
N VAL A 51 2.20 -28.31 16.07
CA VAL A 51 3.66 -28.35 16.18
C VAL A 51 4.13 -27.73 17.50
N SER A 52 3.50 -26.63 17.95
CA SER A 52 3.82 -25.99 19.24
C SER A 52 3.74 -26.95 20.42
N ARG A 53 2.74 -27.82 20.48
CA ARG A 53 2.58 -28.78 21.60
C ARG A 53 3.77 -29.72 21.70
N THR A 54 4.28 -30.23 20.59
CA THR A 54 5.45 -31.11 20.59
C THR A 54 6.72 -30.34 20.95
N ALA A 55 6.92 -29.16 20.35
CA ALA A 55 8.11 -28.34 20.60
C ALA A 55 8.26 -27.96 22.07
N LEU A 56 7.17 -27.61 22.75
CA LEU A 56 7.16 -27.23 24.16
C LEU A 56 7.32 -28.41 25.14
N MET A 57 7.26 -29.66 24.66
CA MET A 57 7.41 -30.87 25.48
C MET A 57 8.78 -31.56 25.30
N VAL A 58 9.69 -30.98 24.53
CA VAL A 58 11.03 -31.56 24.31
C VAL A 58 11.81 -31.60 25.64
N PRO A 59 12.33 -32.76 26.07
CA PRO A 59 13.11 -32.87 27.29
C PRO A 59 14.38 -32.02 27.24
N ILE A 60 14.63 -31.22 28.28
CA ILE A 60 15.77 -30.29 28.37
C ILE A 60 17.12 -31.01 28.21
N ASP A 61 17.23 -32.25 28.71
CA ASP A 61 18.47 -33.04 28.68
C ASP A 61 18.97 -33.31 27.26
N THR A 62 18.08 -33.32 26.26
CA THR A 62 18.43 -33.51 24.84
C THR A 62 19.32 -32.37 24.32
N MET A 63 19.26 -31.18 24.93
CA MET A 63 20.15 -30.07 24.61
C MET A 63 21.61 -30.31 25.01
N ALA A 64 21.87 -31.25 25.93
CA ALA A 64 23.22 -31.56 26.40
C ALA A 64 23.95 -32.55 25.47
N GLU A 65 23.25 -33.13 24.50
CA GLU A 65 23.80 -34.15 23.59
C GLU A 65 24.44 -33.54 22.34
N SER A 66 23.65 -33.26 21.30
CA SER A 66 24.09 -32.68 20.03
C SER A 66 23.00 -31.81 19.40
N TYR A 67 23.38 -30.93 18.48
CA TYR A 67 22.42 -30.13 17.71
C TYR A 67 21.45 -31.03 16.93
N ASP A 68 21.95 -32.08 16.27
CA ASP A 68 21.14 -32.93 15.41
C ASP A 68 20.08 -33.70 16.19
N GLU A 69 20.45 -34.31 17.32
CA GLU A 69 19.49 -35.06 18.15
C GLU A 69 18.43 -34.14 18.76
N PHE A 70 18.84 -32.99 19.30
CA PHE A 70 17.93 -31.99 19.83
C PHE A 70 16.93 -31.51 18.76
N LEU A 71 17.43 -31.13 17.57
CA LEU A 71 16.60 -30.63 16.48
C LEU A 71 15.69 -31.71 15.90
N ASN A 72 16.12 -32.97 15.84
CA ASN A 72 15.27 -34.09 15.43
C ASN A 72 14.04 -34.23 16.34
N GLN A 73 14.22 -34.05 17.66
CA GLN A 73 13.10 -34.10 18.60
C GLN A 73 12.22 -32.84 18.52
N LEU A 74 12.86 -31.66 18.46
CA LEU A 74 12.18 -30.36 18.39
C LEU A 74 11.31 -30.19 17.14
N THR A 75 11.78 -30.74 16.02
CA THR A 75 11.11 -30.63 14.73
C THR A 75 10.36 -31.90 14.32
N ARG A 76 10.26 -32.91 15.19
CA ARG A 76 9.65 -34.22 14.87
C ARG A 76 8.23 -34.14 14.31
N ALA A 77 7.43 -33.18 14.79
CA ALA A 77 6.05 -33.00 14.35
C ALA A 77 5.92 -32.12 13.09
N ALA A 78 7.00 -31.47 12.66
CA ALA A 78 7.00 -30.55 11.53
C ALA A 78 6.98 -31.30 10.19
N LEU A 79 6.10 -30.87 9.28
CA LEU A 79 5.95 -31.45 7.93
C LEU A 79 6.72 -30.68 6.85
N ASP A 80 7.04 -29.42 7.10
CA ASP A 80 7.79 -28.56 6.19
C ASP A 80 8.69 -27.60 6.98
N ASP A 81 9.53 -26.85 6.26
CA ASP A 81 10.50 -25.96 6.89
C ASP A 81 9.83 -24.79 7.63
N VAL A 82 8.64 -24.34 7.22
CA VAL A 82 7.87 -23.32 7.94
C VAL A 82 7.51 -23.82 9.34
N GLU A 83 7.00 -25.05 9.45
CA GLU A 83 6.70 -25.69 10.73
C GLU A 83 7.96 -25.93 11.58
N LYS A 84 9.11 -26.29 10.97
CA LYS A 84 10.38 -26.42 11.69
C LYS A 84 10.82 -25.09 12.31
N VAL A 85 10.78 -24.01 11.53
CA VAL A 85 11.15 -22.67 12.01
C VAL A 85 10.20 -22.23 13.13
N TRP A 86 8.90 -22.50 13.00
CA TRP A 86 7.93 -22.23 14.07
C TRP A 86 8.23 -23.01 15.36
N SER A 87 8.54 -24.31 15.25
CA SER A 87 9.00 -25.15 16.38
C SER A 87 10.17 -24.51 17.13
N ILE A 88 11.19 -24.07 16.40
CA ILE A 88 12.38 -23.43 16.98
C ILE A 88 12.00 -22.10 17.63
N TYR A 89 11.22 -21.27 16.93
CA TYR A 89 10.80 -19.95 17.40
C TYR A 89 10.01 -20.03 18.71
N ILE A 90 8.97 -20.87 18.77
CA ILE A 90 8.10 -20.97 19.94
C ILE A 90 8.83 -21.60 21.14
N TRP A 91 9.72 -22.56 20.88
CA TRP A 91 10.53 -23.17 21.92
C TRP A 91 11.50 -22.18 22.54
N LEU A 92 12.23 -21.39 21.75
CA LEU A 92 13.08 -20.31 22.29
C LEU A 92 12.27 -19.29 23.11
N GLY A 93 11.04 -19.01 22.68
CA GLY A 93 10.08 -18.17 23.42
C GLY A 93 9.73 -18.70 24.82
N SER A 94 9.77 -20.02 25.01
CA SER A 94 9.52 -20.66 26.31
C SER A 94 10.75 -20.80 27.21
N MET A 95 11.96 -20.51 26.69
CA MET A 95 13.18 -20.72 27.45
C MET A 95 13.32 -19.70 28.60
N THR A 96 13.45 -20.19 29.83
CA THR A 96 13.77 -19.40 31.02
C THR A 96 15.20 -19.68 31.50
N SER A 97 15.76 -18.77 32.29
CA SER A 97 17.11 -18.92 32.87
C SER A 97 17.25 -20.15 33.77
N GLU A 98 16.14 -20.63 34.34
CA GLU A 98 16.08 -21.80 35.23
C GLU A 98 16.34 -23.13 34.49
N LEU A 99 16.11 -23.16 33.17
CA LEU A 99 16.31 -24.37 32.35
C LEU A 99 17.79 -24.60 31.98
N VAL A 100 18.67 -23.65 32.30
CA VAL A 100 20.09 -23.68 31.94
C VAL A 100 20.87 -24.51 32.95
N THR A 101 21.43 -25.64 32.50
CA THR A 101 22.20 -26.56 33.36
C THR A 101 23.70 -26.56 33.02
N ASN A 102 24.51 -27.12 33.93
CA ASN A 102 25.94 -27.32 33.70
C ASN A 102 26.26 -28.56 32.85
N GLN A 103 25.25 -29.26 32.33
CA GLN A 103 25.43 -30.47 31.51
C GLN A 103 25.75 -30.12 30.05
N GLY A 104 26.41 -31.03 29.33
CA GLY A 104 26.79 -30.84 27.92
C GLY A 104 28.03 -29.95 27.69
N SER A 105 28.71 -30.13 26.56
CA SER A 105 29.93 -29.38 26.22
C SER A 105 29.60 -27.99 25.63
N THR A 106 30.62 -27.16 25.38
CA THR A 106 30.46 -25.84 24.72
C THR A 106 29.97 -25.93 23.27
N SER A 107 30.01 -27.10 22.64
CA SER A 107 29.55 -27.33 21.26
C SER A 107 28.14 -27.91 21.18
N THR A 108 27.36 -27.83 22.26
CA THR A 108 25.97 -28.32 22.33
C THR A 108 24.98 -27.15 22.40
N PRO A 109 23.69 -27.35 22.09
CA PRO A 109 22.66 -26.35 22.33
C PRO A 109 22.67 -25.81 23.77
N MET A 110 22.82 -26.69 24.77
CA MET A 110 22.94 -26.30 26.19
C MET A 110 24.18 -25.42 26.43
N GLY A 111 25.30 -25.78 25.80
CA GLY A 111 26.53 -25.00 25.85
C GLY A 111 26.36 -23.58 25.31
N TYR A 112 25.64 -23.40 24.20
CA TYR A 112 25.36 -22.07 23.64
C TYR A 112 24.36 -21.30 24.51
N LEU A 113 23.31 -21.95 25.01
CA LEU A 113 22.34 -21.32 25.90
C LEU A 113 22.98 -20.76 27.17
N ARG A 114 24.02 -21.44 27.71
CA ARG A 114 24.85 -20.90 28.80
C ARG A 114 25.58 -19.60 28.42
N LEU A 115 26.06 -19.48 27.17
CA LEU A 115 26.68 -18.22 26.70
C LEU A 115 25.65 -17.10 26.67
N VAL A 116 24.43 -17.38 26.22
CA VAL A 116 23.32 -16.41 26.23
C VAL A 116 22.99 -15.97 27.67
N ASN A 117 22.84 -16.91 28.59
CA ASN A 117 22.55 -16.60 30.00
C ASN A 117 23.70 -15.83 30.69
N GLY A 118 24.95 -16.09 30.27
CA GLY A 118 26.14 -15.38 30.75
C GLY A 118 26.44 -14.07 30.02
N GLY A 119 25.55 -13.57 29.16
CA GLY A 119 25.73 -12.31 28.42
C GLY A 119 26.82 -12.33 27.34
N LYS A 120 27.32 -13.51 26.97
CA LYS A 120 28.36 -13.72 25.95
C LYS A 120 27.82 -14.24 24.61
N GLY A 121 26.50 -14.28 24.48
CA GLY A 121 25.77 -14.65 23.28
C GLY A 121 24.36 -14.06 23.33
N ASP A 122 23.59 -14.26 22.29
CA ASP A 122 22.23 -13.75 22.19
C ASP A 122 21.28 -14.73 21.52
N MET A 123 19.98 -14.49 21.71
CA MET A 123 18.93 -15.37 21.21
C MET A 123 18.82 -15.38 19.68
N THR A 124 19.09 -14.27 19.00
CA THR A 124 19.03 -14.18 17.53
C THR A 124 20.16 -15.01 16.89
N SER A 125 21.36 -14.95 17.46
CA SER A 125 22.48 -15.81 17.05
C SER A 125 22.19 -17.28 17.32
N PHE A 126 21.58 -17.61 18.46
CA PHE A 126 21.21 -18.99 18.77
C PHE A 126 20.16 -19.54 17.80
N PHE A 127 19.10 -18.77 17.53
CA PHE A 127 18.09 -19.10 16.53
C PHE A 127 18.70 -19.33 15.15
N THR A 128 19.62 -18.46 14.74
CA THR A 128 20.32 -18.57 13.46
C THR A 128 21.12 -19.88 13.39
N LEU A 129 21.81 -20.24 14.46
CA LEU A 129 22.56 -21.50 14.55
C LEU A 129 21.64 -22.72 14.44
N LEU A 130 20.52 -22.72 15.17
CA LEU A 130 19.53 -23.81 15.14
C LEU A 130 18.92 -23.99 13.74
N CYS A 131 18.53 -22.90 13.07
CA CYS A 131 18.01 -22.97 11.71
C CYS A 131 19.04 -23.52 10.71
N ARG A 132 20.29 -23.09 10.82
CA ARG A 132 21.38 -23.58 9.95
C ARG A 132 21.66 -25.07 10.14
N HIS A 133 21.62 -25.56 11.39
CA HIS A 133 21.73 -27.00 11.66
C HIS A 133 20.54 -27.81 11.13
N CYS A 134 19.34 -27.20 11.03
CA CYS A 134 18.20 -27.79 10.33
C CYS A 134 18.30 -27.74 8.79
N GLY A 135 19.38 -27.20 8.23
CA GLY A 135 19.54 -27.01 6.78
C GLY A 135 18.71 -25.86 6.21
N ILE A 136 18.21 -24.95 7.06
CA ILE A 136 17.40 -23.81 6.66
C ILE A 136 18.30 -22.57 6.56
N PRO A 137 18.45 -21.95 5.37
CA PRO A 137 19.25 -20.74 5.24
C PRO A 137 18.68 -19.63 6.14
N CYS A 138 19.53 -19.12 7.03
CA CYS A 138 19.17 -18.11 8.01
C CYS A 138 20.27 -17.06 8.11
N VAL A 139 19.91 -15.79 8.02
CA VAL A 139 20.79 -14.64 8.21
C VAL A 139 20.42 -13.89 9.47
N MET A 140 21.42 -13.29 10.11
CA MET A 140 21.25 -12.35 11.20
C MET A 140 21.42 -10.93 10.67
N LEU A 141 20.39 -10.12 10.84
CA LEU A 141 20.33 -8.75 10.39
C LEU A 141 20.53 -7.81 11.58
N HIS A 142 21.27 -6.74 11.32
CA HIS A 142 21.51 -5.66 12.27
C HIS A 142 20.75 -4.42 11.78
N GLY A 143 20.31 -3.61 12.72
CA GLY A 143 19.61 -2.38 12.41
C GLY A 143 19.05 -1.75 13.65
N VAL A 144 17.93 -1.05 13.46
CA VAL A 144 17.33 -0.19 14.47
C VAL A 144 15.88 -0.61 14.69
N THR A 145 15.46 -0.66 15.95
CA THR A 145 14.11 -1.02 16.34
C THR A 145 13.45 0.10 17.15
N ARG A 146 12.29 0.59 16.71
CA ARG A 146 11.49 1.59 17.42
C ARG A 146 10.39 0.90 18.22
N MET A 147 10.45 0.97 19.56
CA MET A 147 9.50 0.28 20.44
C MET A 147 8.94 1.16 21.57
N GLU A 148 7.83 0.66 22.12
CA GLU A 148 6.85 1.26 23.04
C GLU A 148 7.41 2.01 24.26
N SER A 149 8.64 1.70 24.71
CA SER A 149 9.26 2.39 25.87
C SER A 149 9.63 3.85 25.58
N ALA A 150 9.54 4.30 24.33
CA ALA A 150 9.57 5.70 23.97
C ALA A 150 8.28 6.02 23.23
N GLY A 151 7.18 6.27 23.96
CA GLY A 151 5.93 6.86 23.45
C GLY A 151 6.12 8.27 22.86
N GLN A 152 7.25 8.49 22.21
CA GLN A 152 7.72 9.68 21.58
C GLN A 152 8.14 9.23 20.18
N ILE A 153 7.49 9.82 19.19
CA ILE A 153 8.01 9.98 17.83
C ILE A 153 9.39 10.70 17.83
N ASP A 154 9.96 11.00 19.01
CA ASP A 154 11.22 11.71 19.28
C ASP A 154 12.40 10.81 19.64
N ALA A 155 12.47 9.57 19.13
CA ALA A 155 13.76 8.88 19.07
C ALA A 155 14.72 9.71 18.18
N THR A 156 15.51 10.58 18.82
CA THR A 156 16.40 11.54 18.15
C THR A 156 17.76 10.95 17.82
N ASN A 157 18.09 9.78 18.39
CA ASN A 157 19.35 9.11 18.14
C ASN A 157 19.16 7.62 17.79
N VAL A 158 19.67 7.26 16.61
CA VAL A 158 19.66 5.91 16.04
C VAL A 158 20.57 4.96 16.82
N ASP A 159 21.58 5.48 17.54
CA ASP A 159 22.52 4.66 18.31
C ASP A 159 21.91 4.03 19.56
N ASP A 160 20.85 4.61 20.13
CA ASP A 160 20.20 4.14 21.37
C ASP A 160 19.19 3.00 21.14
N VAL A 161 18.91 2.68 19.88
CA VAL A 161 17.85 1.74 19.45
C VAL A 161 18.37 0.60 18.58
N LYS A 162 19.68 0.32 18.65
CA LYS A 162 20.31 -0.80 17.92
C LYS A 162 19.77 -2.14 18.38
N ASP A 163 19.43 -2.97 17.40
CA ASP A 163 18.83 -4.28 17.62
C ASP A 163 19.25 -5.27 16.51
N LYS A 164 18.87 -6.53 16.68
CA LYS A 164 19.12 -7.61 15.72
C LYS A 164 17.97 -8.60 15.63
N TRP A 165 17.68 -9.02 14.42
CA TRP A 165 16.65 -10.01 14.12
C TRP A 165 17.16 -10.99 13.05
N ALA A 166 16.36 -11.99 12.73
CA ALA A 166 16.70 -12.99 11.74
C ALA A 166 15.87 -12.81 10.46
N ALA A 167 16.42 -13.25 9.34
CA ALA A 167 15.64 -13.59 8.16
C ALA A 167 15.94 -15.02 7.71
N VAL A 168 14.88 -15.79 7.44
CA VAL A 168 14.96 -17.20 6.99
C VAL A 168 14.52 -17.32 5.54
N PHE A 169 15.15 -18.20 4.77
CA PHE A 169 14.79 -18.45 3.38
C PHE A 169 13.79 -19.61 3.30
N LEU A 170 12.54 -19.30 2.98
CA LEU A 170 11.45 -20.27 2.93
C LEU A 170 10.68 -20.13 1.61
N GLN A 171 10.44 -21.25 0.93
CA GLN A 171 9.68 -21.31 -0.32
C GLN A 171 10.12 -20.28 -1.38
N GLY A 172 11.44 -20.06 -1.51
CA GLY A 172 12.02 -19.19 -2.53
C GLY A 172 12.21 -17.72 -2.13
N TYR A 173 11.81 -17.31 -0.92
CA TYR A 173 11.91 -15.92 -0.48
C TYR A 173 12.41 -15.79 0.97
N TRP A 174 13.01 -14.65 1.28
CA TRP A 174 13.41 -14.28 2.64
C TRP A 174 12.20 -13.82 3.46
N ARG A 175 12.19 -14.15 4.76
CA ARG A 175 11.10 -13.84 5.70
C ARG A 175 11.66 -13.39 7.05
N PHE A 176 11.15 -12.28 7.59
CA PHE A 176 11.64 -11.73 8.84
C PHE A 176 11.11 -12.46 10.07
N ILE A 177 11.97 -12.62 11.07
CA ILE A 177 11.63 -13.14 12.39
C ILE A 177 12.33 -12.29 13.44
N HIS A 178 11.55 -11.62 14.29
CA HIS A 178 12.09 -10.97 15.49
C HIS A 178 12.11 -11.97 16.65
N VAL A 179 13.26 -12.60 16.85
CA VAL A 179 13.42 -13.76 17.74
C VAL A 179 13.09 -13.43 19.19
N THR A 180 13.46 -12.25 19.68
CA THR A 180 13.23 -11.88 21.09
C THR A 180 11.74 -11.69 21.41
N ARG A 181 10.92 -11.41 20.39
CA ARG A 181 9.46 -11.28 20.50
C ARG A 181 8.75 -12.60 20.74
N ALA A 182 9.42 -13.74 20.56
CA ALA A 182 8.87 -15.04 20.91
C ALA A 182 8.51 -15.17 22.41
N ARG A 183 9.10 -14.32 23.27
CA ARG A 183 8.86 -14.29 24.72
C ARG A 183 7.72 -13.36 25.13
N ASP A 184 7.18 -12.58 24.21
CA ASP A 184 6.14 -11.60 24.51
C ASP A 184 4.88 -12.27 25.11
N PRO A 185 4.30 -11.79 26.21
CA PRO A 185 3.09 -12.43 26.77
C PRO A 185 1.92 -12.45 25.77
N SER A 186 1.82 -11.45 24.89
CA SER A 186 0.78 -11.38 23.86
C SER A 186 1.04 -12.38 22.74
N VAL A 187 0.10 -13.33 22.58
CA VAL A 187 0.11 -14.27 21.44
C VAL A 187 -0.01 -13.52 20.12
N LYS A 188 -0.72 -12.38 20.09
CA LYS A 188 -0.84 -11.53 18.89
C LYS A 188 0.53 -10.96 18.50
N VAL A 189 1.29 -10.41 19.46
CA VAL A 189 2.65 -9.89 19.23
C VAL A 189 3.62 -10.99 18.80
N LYS A 190 3.66 -12.12 19.52
CA LYS A 190 4.46 -13.30 19.14
C LYS A 190 4.22 -13.71 17.70
N ASN A 191 2.94 -13.78 17.31
CA ASN A 191 2.56 -14.15 15.96
C ASN A 191 2.95 -13.06 14.96
N HIS A 192 2.75 -11.77 15.26
CA HIS A 192 3.11 -10.68 14.35
C HIS A 192 4.56 -10.78 13.88
N PHE A 193 5.47 -11.01 14.82
CA PHE A 193 6.92 -11.03 14.59
C PHE A 193 7.47 -12.37 14.04
N PHE A 194 6.59 -13.29 13.64
CA PHE A 194 6.95 -14.54 12.97
C PHE A 194 6.59 -14.51 11.48
N LEU A 195 7.61 -14.45 10.62
CA LEU A 195 7.48 -14.34 9.17
C LEU A 195 6.71 -13.09 8.73
N THR A 196 6.93 -11.97 9.43
CA THR A 196 6.26 -10.68 9.20
C THR A 196 6.45 -10.19 7.78
N GLU A 197 5.41 -9.59 7.20
CA GLU A 197 5.50 -8.99 5.87
C GLU A 197 6.48 -7.80 5.89
N PRO A 198 7.31 -7.60 4.84
CA PRO A 198 8.27 -6.50 4.82
C PRO A 198 7.65 -5.10 4.99
N ASP A 199 6.46 -4.87 4.43
CA ASP A 199 5.74 -3.59 4.51
C ASP A 199 5.12 -3.34 5.89
N GLU A 200 4.98 -4.38 6.71
CA GLU A 200 4.56 -4.28 8.12
C GLU A 200 5.78 -4.19 9.04
N PHE A 201 6.79 -5.01 8.81
CA PHE A 201 8.00 -5.10 9.64
C PHE A 201 8.78 -3.78 9.69
N ILE A 202 8.80 -3.04 8.57
CA ILE A 202 9.49 -1.75 8.46
C ILE A 202 8.94 -0.67 9.40
N PHE A 203 7.70 -0.79 9.91
CA PHE A 203 7.18 0.18 10.91
C PHE A 203 7.89 0.10 12.26
N THR A 204 8.54 -1.04 12.54
CA THR A 204 9.21 -1.34 13.81
C THR A 204 10.72 -1.46 13.63
N CYS A 205 11.18 -2.11 12.56
CA CYS A 205 12.59 -2.49 12.39
C CYS A 205 13.16 -2.02 11.05
N LEU A 206 14.24 -1.23 11.09
CA LEU A 206 14.98 -0.74 9.93
C LEU A 206 16.36 -1.43 9.83
N PRO A 207 16.56 -2.35 8.87
CA PRO A 207 17.87 -2.95 8.61
C PRO A 207 18.94 -1.93 8.20
N ASP A 208 20.18 -2.13 8.67
CA ASP A 208 21.34 -1.30 8.30
C ASP A 208 21.65 -1.35 6.79
N ILE A 209 21.39 -2.50 6.16
CA ILE A 209 21.62 -2.74 4.73
C ILE A 209 20.29 -2.57 3.99
N PRO A 210 20.14 -1.55 3.10
CA PRO A 210 18.87 -1.21 2.46
C PRO A 210 18.19 -2.36 1.70
N GLU A 211 18.96 -3.24 1.06
CA GLU A 211 18.43 -4.38 0.30
C GLU A 211 17.72 -5.40 1.21
N TRP A 212 18.12 -5.46 2.48
CA TRP A 212 17.50 -6.31 3.50
C TRP A 212 16.23 -5.74 4.10
N GLN A 213 15.73 -4.60 3.61
CA GLN A 213 14.36 -4.17 3.88
C GLN A 213 13.33 -5.00 3.11
N LEU A 214 13.75 -5.66 2.02
CA LEU A 214 12.89 -6.49 1.17
C LEU A 214 11.68 -5.72 0.60
N LEU A 215 11.81 -4.41 0.44
CA LEU A 215 10.81 -3.51 -0.13
C LEU A 215 11.15 -3.16 -1.59
N PRO A 216 10.15 -2.91 -2.46
CA PRO A 216 10.39 -2.40 -3.80
C PRO A 216 11.16 -1.07 -3.82
N LYS A 217 10.91 -0.22 -2.82
CA LYS A 217 11.63 1.02 -2.56
C LYS A 217 12.04 1.04 -1.09
N PRO A 218 13.32 0.81 -0.76
CA PRO A 218 13.82 0.94 0.60
C PRO A 218 13.58 2.35 1.16
N LEU A 219 13.21 2.44 2.43
CA LEU A 219 13.11 3.67 3.19
C LEU A 219 14.50 4.11 3.67
N THR A 220 14.68 5.42 3.74
CA THR A 220 15.80 6.05 4.45
C THR A 220 15.53 6.06 5.96
N ALA A 221 16.58 6.27 6.77
CA ALA A 221 16.43 6.42 8.21
C ALA A 221 15.51 7.60 8.59
N ALA A 222 15.57 8.71 7.84
CA ALA A 222 14.70 9.86 8.04
C ALA A 222 13.23 9.52 7.73
N GLU A 223 12.97 8.81 6.64
CA GLU A 223 11.60 8.34 6.31
C GLU A 223 11.07 7.38 7.38
N PHE A 224 11.89 6.42 7.85
CA PHE A 224 11.56 5.48 8.93
C PHE A 224 11.19 6.20 10.24
N LEU A 225 12.02 7.14 10.69
CA LEU A 225 11.76 7.93 11.90
C LEU A 225 10.53 8.83 11.76
N ASN A 226 10.20 9.23 10.54
CA ASN A 226 9.01 10.02 10.23
C ASN A 226 7.75 9.18 10.00
N GLN A 227 7.78 7.85 10.14
CA GLN A 227 6.57 7.03 10.10
C GLN A 227 5.72 7.22 11.37
N PRO A 228 4.39 7.05 11.32
CA PRO A 228 3.58 6.95 12.54
C PRO A 228 4.00 5.71 13.33
N PHE A 229 3.75 5.72 14.64
CA PHE A 229 3.79 4.47 15.40
C PHE A 229 2.57 3.64 15.01
N CYS A 230 2.76 2.34 14.79
CA CYS A 230 1.69 1.37 14.53
C CYS A 230 1.95 0.15 15.42
N SER A 231 0.93 -0.28 16.17
CA SER A 231 1.05 -1.46 17.02
C SER A 231 1.09 -2.75 16.19
N PRO A 232 1.80 -3.79 16.67
CA PRO A 232 1.79 -5.11 16.04
C PRO A 232 0.37 -5.68 15.84
N GLU A 233 -0.55 -5.41 16.79
CA GLU A 233 -1.94 -5.81 16.74
C GLU A 233 -2.70 -5.16 15.58
N MET A 234 -2.53 -3.84 15.40
CA MET A 234 -3.13 -3.10 14.29
C MET A 234 -2.69 -3.68 12.94
N LEU A 235 -1.36 -3.84 12.77
CA LEU A 235 -0.78 -4.37 11.53
C LEU A 235 -1.24 -5.81 11.26
N SER A 236 -1.23 -6.67 12.29
CA SER A 236 -1.66 -8.07 12.16
C SER A 236 -3.14 -8.23 11.80
N ASN A 237 -3.98 -7.28 12.22
CA ASN A 237 -5.38 -7.21 11.83
C ASN A 237 -5.59 -6.61 10.43
N GLY A 238 -4.51 -6.22 9.74
CA GLY A 238 -4.55 -5.62 8.41
C GLY A 238 -5.13 -4.21 8.40
N ILE A 239 -5.22 -3.55 9.56
CA ILE A 239 -5.64 -2.16 9.69
C ILE A 239 -4.50 -1.28 9.18
N ARG A 240 -4.81 -0.30 8.33
CA ARG A 240 -3.80 0.54 7.67
C ARG A 240 -4.18 2.01 7.73
N ILE A 241 -3.17 2.85 7.95
CA ILE A 241 -3.29 4.30 7.78
C ILE A 241 -3.33 4.58 6.28
N VAL A 242 -4.42 5.19 5.83
CA VAL A 242 -4.60 5.62 4.43
C VAL A 242 -3.97 6.99 4.23
N ASN A 243 -4.23 7.88 5.19
CA ASN A 243 -3.70 9.24 5.21
C ASN A 243 -3.50 9.73 6.66
N PRO A 244 -2.43 10.46 6.97
CA PRO A 244 -1.24 10.73 6.16
C PRO A 244 -0.23 9.58 6.20
N LYS A 245 0.72 9.59 5.26
CA LYS A 245 1.79 8.58 5.18
C LYS A 245 2.92 8.80 6.19
N THR A 246 2.93 9.94 6.88
CA THR A 246 3.93 10.33 7.87
C THR A 246 3.30 10.46 9.26
N GLY A 247 4.10 10.18 10.29
CA GLY A 247 3.75 10.31 11.69
C GLY A 247 3.91 11.71 12.23
N ARG A 248 4.86 12.51 11.70
CA ARG A 248 4.97 13.94 12.01
C ARG A 248 4.20 14.73 10.96
N ILE A 249 3.20 15.47 11.40
CA ILE A 249 2.29 16.21 10.52
C ILE A 249 2.39 17.69 10.89
N ARG A 250 2.88 18.51 9.95
CA ARG A 250 2.94 19.96 10.12
C ARG A 250 1.78 20.62 9.39
N SER A 251 0.91 21.30 10.13
CA SER A 251 -0.21 22.06 9.55
C SER A 251 0.02 23.55 9.68
N LYS A 252 -0.09 24.28 8.55
CA LYS A 252 -0.06 25.76 8.54
C LYS A 252 -1.42 26.37 8.91
N SER A 253 -2.51 25.63 8.67
CA SER A 253 -3.88 26.06 8.96
C SER A 253 -4.38 25.57 10.32
N GLY A 254 -3.63 24.70 11.01
CA GLY A 254 -4.09 23.98 12.21
C GLY A 254 -5.12 22.89 11.93
N LYS A 255 -5.59 22.71 10.69
CA LYS A 255 -6.50 21.62 10.31
C LYS A 255 -5.71 20.40 9.84
N ILE A 256 -6.10 19.22 10.31
CA ILE A 256 -5.45 17.94 10.02
C ILE A 256 -6.53 16.89 9.78
N PHE A 257 -6.30 16.01 8.81
CA PHE A 257 -7.18 14.91 8.48
C PHE A 257 -6.42 13.59 8.56
N ILE A 258 -6.96 12.63 9.32
CA ILE A 258 -6.41 11.29 9.46
C ILE A 258 -7.48 10.28 9.03
N GLU A 259 -7.08 9.32 8.21
CA GLU A 259 -7.93 8.24 7.71
C GLU A 259 -7.27 6.90 8.00
N ILE A 260 -8.05 6.02 8.62
CA ILE A 260 -7.69 4.63 8.90
C ILE A 260 -8.68 3.71 8.18
N SER A 261 -8.14 2.67 7.53
CA SER A 261 -8.93 1.63 6.89
C SER A 261 -8.72 0.29 7.58
N SER A 262 -9.76 -0.53 7.58
CA SER A 262 -9.74 -1.91 8.06
C SER A 262 -10.18 -2.87 6.95
N PRO A 263 -9.76 -4.14 6.97
CA PRO A 263 -10.34 -5.15 6.09
C PRO A 263 -11.83 -5.31 6.35
N ARG A 264 -12.63 -5.54 5.29
CA ARG A 264 -14.09 -5.72 5.40
C ARG A 264 -14.51 -6.82 6.38
N THR A 265 -13.66 -7.82 6.58
CA THR A 265 -13.90 -8.96 7.50
C THR A 265 -13.92 -8.55 8.96
N ILE A 266 -13.22 -7.47 9.35
CA ILE A 266 -13.20 -6.98 10.73
C ILE A 266 -13.82 -5.60 10.88
N GLY A 267 -14.00 -4.83 9.81
CA GLY A 267 -14.50 -3.45 9.90
C GLY A 267 -15.90 -3.34 10.52
N GLN A 268 -16.73 -4.38 10.41
CA GLN A 268 -18.03 -4.46 11.09
C GLN A 268 -17.94 -4.86 12.57
N ASN A 269 -16.74 -5.16 13.07
CA ASN A 269 -16.48 -5.54 14.44
C ASN A 269 -15.38 -4.68 15.08
N LEU A 270 -14.97 -3.57 14.46
CA LEU A 270 -13.87 -2.73 14.95
C LEU A 270 -14.42 -1.55 15.76
N ALA A 271 -14.02 -1.43 17.02
CA ALA A 271 -14.19 -0.25 17.83
C ALA A 271 -12.98 0.67 17.67
N VAL A 272 -13.23 1.97 17.52
CA VAL A 272 -12.16 2.97 17.43
C VAL A 272 -12.52 4.17 18.27
N SER A 273 -11.56 4.66 19.05
CA SER A 273 -11.61 5.93 19.78
C SER A 273 -10.27 6.68 19.58
N PHE A 274 -10.14 7.86 20.15
CA PHE A 274 -8.94 8.66 20.05
C PHE A 274 -8.65 9.43 21.33
N VAL A 275 -7.43 9.94 21.43
CA VAL A 275 -7.03 10.91 22.44
C VAL A 275 -6.09 11.95 21.82
N LEU A 276 -6.41 13.23 21.98
CA LEU A 276 -5.59 14.37 21.59
C LEU A 276 -4.98 15.04 22.83
N LYS A 277 -3.65 15.15 22.87
CA LYS A 277 -2.90 15.74 23.99
C LYS A 277 -1.99 16.84 23.48
N GLY A 278 -1.90 17.94 24.21
CA GLY A 278 -0.87 18.96 23.98
C GLY A 278 0.43 18.58 24.70
N LEU A 279 1.57 18.68 24.01
CA LEU A 279 2.89 18.40 24.56
C LEU A 279 3.55 19.70 25.04
N LYS A 280 4.05 19.73 26.27
CA LYS A 280 4.69 20.93 26.84
C LYS A 280 6.13 21.04 26.33
N VAL A 281 6.53 22.26 25.93
CA VAL A 281 7.83 22.55 25.30
C VAL A 281 9.05 22.16 26.17
N THR A 282 8.90 22.00 27.48
CA THR A 282 9.97 21.47 28.35
C THR A 282 10.37 20.02 28.05
N GLU A 283 9.53 19.25 27.34
CA GLU A 283 9.84 17.89 26.88
C GLU A 283 10.59 17.89 25.52
N VAL A 284 10.90 19.07 24.97
CA VAL A 284 11.44 19.27 23.61
C VAL A 284 12.93 19.62 23.62
N GLU A 285 13.58 19.79 24.78
CA GLU A 285 15.03 20.10 24.86
C GLU A 285 15.96 18.97 24.33
N SER A 286 15.43 17.81 23.93
CA SER A 286 16.19 16.79 23.18
C SER A 286 16.01 16.85 21.65
N CYS A 287 15.13 17.72 21.13
CA CYS A 287 14.58 17.60 19.78
C CYS A 287 15.17 18.55 18.72
N VAL A 288 16.11 19.45 19.06
CA VAL A 288 16.65 20.43 18.09
C VAL A 288 18.18 20.37 17.90
N ASP A 289 18.94 19.80 18.83
CA ASP A 289 20.43 19.84 18.79
C ASP A 289 21.14 18.49 18.57
N GLY A 290 20.48 17.49 17.97
CA GLY A 290 21.05 16.14 17.76
C GLY A 290 21.95 15.96 16.52
N PHE A 291 22.04 16.94 15.61
CA PHE A 291 22.80 16.78 14.35
C PHE A 291 24.25 17.29 14.40
N ALA A 292 24.70 17.84 15.53
CA ALA A 292 26.06 18.34 15.70
C ALA A 292 26.98 17.31 16.37
N GLY A 293 27.53 16.39 15.59
CA GLY A 293 28.82 15.77 15.92
C GLY A 293 28.82 14.26 16.11
N VAL A 294 28.79 13.53 15.00
CA VAL A 294 29.35 12.17 14.94
C VAL A 294 30.39 12.14 13.83
N LYS A 295 31.67 12.09 14.20
CA LYS A 295 32.76 11.75 13.27
C LYS A 295 32.88 10.23 13.23
N SER A 296 32.76 9.63 12.05
CA SER A 296 33.07 8.21 11.87
C SER A 296 34.57 7.99 11.74
N ASN A 297 35.06 6.84 12.24
CA ASN A 297 36.46 6.42 12.11
C ASN A 297 36.79 5.81 10.72
N SER A 298 35.99 6.07 9.68
CA SER A 298 36.18 5.48 8.35
C SER A 298 36.21 6.49 7.18
N GLY A 299 36.19 7.80 7.44
CA GLY A 299 36.65 8.80 6.47
C GLY A 299 35.97 8.79 5.09
N ARG A 300 34.68 8.48 5.00
CA ARG A 300 33.85 8.80 3.82
C ARG A 300 32.50 9.33 4.24
N ASP A 301 32.28 10.61 3.95
CA ASP A 301 30.98 11.28 4.04
C ASP A 301 30.04 10.71 2.98
N ILE A 302 28.95 10.07 3.41
CA ILE A 302 27.84 9.66 2.55
C ILE A 302 26.54 10.19 3.15
N TYR A 303 26.46 11.51 3.32
CA TYR A 303 25.18 12.20 3.48
C TYR A 303 25.29 13.52 2.71
N ASN A 304 24.72 13.55 1.51
CA ASN A 304 24.45 14.81 0.84
C ASN A 304 23.50 15.58 1.74
N ARG A 305 23.94 16.77 2.17
CA ARG A 305 23.07 17.80 2.72
C ARG A 305 22.10 18.21 1.61
N ASP A 306 20.84 17.81 1.72
CA ASP A 306 19.78 18.56 1.05
C ASP A 306 19.59 19.86 1.84
N GLU A 307 20.00 20.95 1.20
CA GLU A 307 20.13 22.33 1.72
C GLU A 307 18.79 23.07 1.94
N GLU A 308 17.68 22.37 2.24
CA GLU A 308 16.32 22.99 2.28
C GLU A 308 15.64 23.03 3.67
N LEU A 309 16.35 22.86 4.80
CA LEU A 309 15.73 22.78 6.14
C LEU A 309 16.06 23.90 7.13
N GLU A 310 16.47 25.08 6.65
CA GLU A 310 16.53 26.30 7.45
C GLU A 310 15.52 27.34 6.95
N GLU A 311 14.22 27.07 7.14
CA GLU A 311 13.20 28.13 7.07
C GLU A 311 12.41 28.21 8.39
N GLU A 312 12.71 29.30 9.11
CA GLU A 312 11.89 30.05 10.07
C GLU A 312 11.21 29.27 11.21
N VAL A 313 11.95 29.10 12.32
CA VAL A 313 11.34 28.95 13.65
C VAL A 313 10.86 30.32 14.14
N GLY A 314 9.56 30.57 14.03
CA GLY A 314 8.85 31.63 14.77
C GLY A 314 7.33 31.47 14.61
N PRO A 315 6.46 31.97 15.53
CA PRO A 315 6.67 32.50 16.89
C PRO A 315 6.47 31.39 17.97
N SER A 316 6.63 31.75 19.25
CA SER A 316 6.57 30.85 20.42
C SER A 316 5.40 29.84 20.40
N PHE A 317 5.70 28.54 20.35
CA PHE A 317 4.70 27.51 20.65
C PHE A 317 4.11 27.74 22.04
N THR A 318 2.79 27.61 22.17
CA THR A 318 2.14 27.69 23.48
C THR A 318 2.53 26.50 24.34
N THR A 319 2.64 26.72 25.65
CA THR A 319 2.71 25.66 26.66
C THR A 319 1.37 25.46 27.37
N GLU A 320 0.39 26.30 27.07
CA GLU A 320 -0.96 26.29 27.62
C GLU A 320 -1.97 25.88 26.54
N PHE A 321 -2.60 24.73 26.76
CA PHE A 321 -3.60 24.17 25.87
C PHE A 321 -5.00 24.30 26.50
N PRO A 322 -6.06 24.52 25.69
CA PRO A 322 -7.43 24.45 26.19
C PRO A 322 -7.73 23.12 26.89
N PRO A 323 -8.57 23.10 27.93
CA PRO A 323 -9.03 21.85 28.53
C PRO A 323 -9.84 21.04 27.50
N LEU A 324 -9.87 19.71 27.67
CA LEU A 324 -10.65 18.78 26.84
C LEU A 324 -10.36 18.90 25.32
N LEU A 325 -9.08 18.75 24.95
CA LEU A 325 -8.63 18.83 23.55
C LEU A 325 -9.37 17.86 22.60
N ASP A 326 -9.91 16.75 23.10
CA ASP A 326 -10.70 15.81 22.30
C ASP A 326 -11.94 16.45 21.66
N ARG A 327 -12.47 17.56 22.24
CA ARG A 327 -13.57 18.34 21.65
C ARG A 327 -13.20 19.06 20.35
N TYR A 328 -11.95 19.00 19.93
CA TYR A 328 -11.48 19.55 18.66
C TYR A 328 -11.26 18.47 17.59
N VAL A 329 -11.74 17.25 17.83
CA VAL A 329 -11.65 16.11 16.93
C VAL A 329 -13.05 15.62 16.59
N TYR A 330 -13.38 15.63 15.30
CA TYR A 330 -14.61 15.06 14.78
C TYR A 330 -14.31 13.67 14.19
N GLN A 331 -14.66 12.62 14.93
CA GLN A 331 -14.53 11.23 14.48
C GLN A 331 -15.80 10.77 13.79
N THR A 332 -15.67 10.17 12.60
CA THR A 332 -16.76 9.44 11.93
C THR A 332 -16.32 8.11 11.37
N THR A 333 -17.27 7.21 11.17
CA THR A 333 -17.04 5.91 10.52
C THR A 333 -17.93 5.79 9.29
N LYS A 334 -17.34 5.44 8.14
CA LYS A 334 -18.09 5.14 6.91
C LYS A 334 -17.52 3.86 6.30
N ASN A 335 -18.38 2.87 6.11
CA ASN A 335 -17.99 1.52 5.65
C ASN A 335 -16.93 0.90 6.58
N ASN A 336 -15.75 0.60 6.05
CA ASN A 336 -14.59 0.03 6.77
C ASN A 336 -13.50 1.07 7.05
N HIS A 337 -13.85 2.36 6.98
CA HIS A 337 -12.95 3.49 7.19
C HIS A 337 -13.40 4.32 8.39
N VAL A 338 -12.42 4.80 9.16
CA VAL A 338 -12.58 5.75 10.26
C VAL A 338 -11.81 7.02 9.91
N PHE A 339 -12.48 8.15 10.10
CA PHE A 339 -12.00 9.46 9.73
C PHE A 339 -11.92 10.35 10.97
N PHE A 340 -10.86 11.14 11.05
CA PHE A 340 -10.66 12.14 12.10
C PHE A 340 -10.37 13.48 11.46
N ASP A 341 -11.31 14.41 11.60
CA ASP A 341 -11.12 15.83 11.28
C ASP A 341 -10.67 16.55 12.55
N ILE A 342 -9.41 16.97 12.58
CA ILE A 342 -8.75 17.55 13.76
C ILE A 342 -8.50 19.03 13.50
N VAL A 343 -8.90 19.90 14.43
CA VAL A 343 -8.62 21.34 14.35
C VAL A 343 -7.85 21.80 15.58
N LEU A 344 -6.55 22.02 15.41
CA LEU A 344 -5.66 22.42 16.50
C LEU A 344 -5.97 23.87 16.93
N PRO A 345 -6.43 24.10 18.17
CA PRO A 345 -6.97 25.40 18.56
C PRO A 345 -5.91 26.49 18.74
N VAL A 346 -4.66 26.11 19.02
CA VAL A 346 -3.56 27.02 19.32
C VAL A 346 -2.26 26.53 18.67
N PRO A 347 -1.27 27.41 18.39
CA PRO A 347 0.04 26.98 17.91
C PRO A 347 0.75 26.11 18.95
N GLY A 348 1.21 24.93 18.57
CA GLY A 348 1.82 23.99 19.51
C GLY A 348 2.13 22.64 18.90
N ILE A 349 2.63 21.75 19.76
CA ILE A 349 2.92 20.36 19.43
C ILE A 349 1.90 19.50 20.16
N TYR A 350 1.32 18.54 19.45
CA TYR A 350 0.30 17.65 19.95
C TYR A 350 0.67 16.20 19.68
N GLN A 351 0.18 15.31 20.53
CA GLN A 351 0.15 13.87 20.31
C GLN A 351 -1.29 13.46 20.04
N PHE A 352 -1.50 12.71 18.97
CA PHE A 352 -2.79 12.12 18.63
C PHE A 352 -2.68 10.61 18.65
N ASP A 353 -3.33 9.99 19.63
CA ASP A 353 -3.39 8.54 19.81
C ASP A 353 -4.71 8.04 19.20
N VAL A 354 -4.64 7.09 18.27
CA VAL A 354 -5.82 6.36 17.83
C VAL A 354 -5.84 5.00 18.51
N ARG A 355 -6.95 4.70 19.17
CA ARG A 355 -7.16 3.51 19.99
C ARG A 355 -8.21 2.61 19.37
N GLY A 356 -8.10 1.31 19.58
CA GLY A 356 -9.10 0.39 19.07
C GLY A 356 -8.79 -1.08 19.32
N ASP A 357 -9.85 -1.88 19.34
CA ASP A 357 -9.81 -3.34 19.33
C ASP A 357 -11.10 -3.84 18.65
N LEU A 358 -11.20 -5.16 18.47
CA LEU A 358 -12.45 -5.78 18.06
C LEU A 358 -13.48 -5.64 19.19
N LEU A 359 -14.72 -5.30 18.86
CA LEU A 359 -15.81 -5.06 19.82
C LEU A 359 -16.07 -6.24 20.77
N ASP A 360 -15.64 -7.45 20.44
CA ASP A 360 -15.75 -8.62 21.32
C ASP A 360 -14.72 -8.64 22.45
N ASN A 361 -13.69 -7.79 22.35
CA ASN A 361 -12.63 -7.63 23.35
C ASN A 361 -12.78 -6.31 24.14
N VAL A 362 -13.81 -5.51 23.85
CA VAL A 362 -13.98 -4.17 24.43
C VAL A 362 -15.03 -4.23 25.54
N ASP A 363 -14.56 -4.15 26.78
CA ASP A 363 -15.41 -3.94 27.96
C ASP A 363 -15.66 -2.43 28.17
N ASP A 364 -14.61 -1.61 28.05
CA ASP A 364 -14.70 -0.14 28.09
C ASP A 364 -13.89 0.46 26.91
N PHE A 365 -14.50 1.41 26.21
CA PHE A 365 -13.85 2.15 25.11
C PHE A 365 -12.66 3.00 25.57
N ALA A 366 -12.57 3.34 26.86
CA ALA A 366 -11.44 4.07 27.44
C ALA A 366 -10.17 3.20 27.56
N ASP A 367 -10.33 1.89 27.76
CA ASP A 367 -9.25 0.93 28.00
C ASP A 367 -8.66 0.33 26.72
N MET A 368 -9.19 0.71 25.55
CA MET A 368 -8.70 0.21 24.28
C MET A 368 -7.22 0.58 24.06
N PRO A 369 -6.40 -0.37 23.56
CA PRO A 369 -4.98 -0.13 23.32
C PRO A 369 -4.77 0.86 22.18
N VAL A 370 -3.61 1.52 22.19
CA VAL A 370 -3.19 2.40 21.09
C VAL A 370 -2.88 1.55 19.85
N MET A 371 -3.60 1.80 18.76
CA MET A 371 -3.33 1.18 17.46
C MET A 371 -2.25 1.96 16.70
N CYS A 372 -2.37 3.28 16.65
CA CYS A 372 -1.35 4.13 16.05
C CYS A 372 -1.28 5.51 16.71
N GLN A 373 -0.15 6.17 16.52
CA GLN A 373 0.12 7.48 17.12
C GLN A 373 0.80 8.42 16.14
N PHE A 374 0.42 9.70 16.21
CA PHE A 374 0.92 10.80 15.38
C PHE A 374 1.39 11.97 16.25
N LYS A 375 2.38 12.72 15.74
CA LYS A 375 2.87 13.99 16.28
C LYS A 375 2.41 15.12 15.37
N LEU A 376 1.50 15.95 15.88
CA LEU A 376 0.92 17.06 15.12
C LEU A 376 1.61 18.36 15.52
N ILE A 377 1.96 19.19 14.54
CA ILE A 377 2.68 20.45 14.77
C ILE A 377 1.90 21.56 14.07
N SER A 378 1.45 22.56 14.82
CA SER A 378 0.81 23.75 14.27
C SER A 378 1.61 25.00 14.59
N GLY A 379 1.98 25.76 13.55
CA GLY A 379 2.64 27.06 13.71
C GLY A 379 1.66 28.23 13.90
N ASN A 380 0.38 28.04 13.53
CA ASN A 380 -0.66 29.06 13.61
C ASN A 380 -1.96 28.47 14.18
N ALA A 381 -2.79 29.30 14.78
CA ALA A 381 -4.18 28.95 15.06
C ALA A 381 -5.03 29.17 13.79
N PRO A 382 -5.93 28.24 13.43
CA PRO A 382 -6.84 28.40 12.28
C PRO A 382 -7.69 29.67 12.38
N PHE A 383 -8.13 30.01 13.60
CA PHE A 383 -8.98 31.16 13.93
C PHE A 383 -8.58 31.71 15.31
N PRO A 384 -7.72 32.74 15.39
CA PRO A 384 -7.31 33.31 16.67
C PRO A 384 -8.53 33.81 17.47
N GLY A 385 -8.90 33.08 18.53
CA GLY A 385 -9.99 33.47 19.46
C GLY A 385 -11.42 33.19 19.01
N GLN A 386 -11.65 32.30 18.02
CA GLN A 386 -12.98 32.14 17.40
C GLN A 386 -13.42 30.70 17.08
N LEU A 387 -12.66 29.68 17.50
CA LEU A 387 -13.03 28.28 17.27
C LEU A 387 -13.73 27.72 18.51
N ASP A 388 -15.04 27.55 18.43
CA ASP A 388 -15.81 26.88 19.48
C ASP A 388 -15.54 25.36 19.43
N PRO A 389 -15.22 24.72 20.57
CA PRO A 389 -15.09 23.27 20.65
C PRO A 389 -16.44 22.57 20.40
N LEU A 390 -16.40 21.31 19.96
CA LEU A 390 -17.60 20.47 19.83
C LEU A 390 -18.25 20.26 21.21
N PRO A 391 -19.58 20.32 21.39
CA PRO A 391 -20.24 20.29 22.71
C PRO A 391 -19.74 19.20 23.65
N ILE A 392 -19.45 18.03 23.10
CA ILE A 392 -18.81 16.89 23.77
C ILE A 392 -17.85 16.18 22.80
N ALA A 393 -17.06 15.26 23.33
CA ALA A 393 -16.25 14.32 22.56
C ALA A 393 -16.67 12.87 22.90
N PRO A 394 -17.68 12.31 22.23
CA PRO A 394 -18.17 10.97 22.56
C PRO A 394 -17.18 9.90 22.11
N SER A 395 -16.92 8.89 22.95
CA SER A 395 -15.97 7.80 22.66
C SER A 395 -16.30 6.99 21.40
N LEU A 396 -17.59 6.88 21.05
CA LEU A 396 -18.05 6.23 19.82
C LEU A 396 -17.91 7.11 18.56
N GLY A 397 -17.56 8.39 18.72
CA GLY A 397 -17.62 9.38 17.65
C GLY A 397 -19.05 9.72 17.26
N TRP A 398 -19.19 10.26 16.05
CA TRP A 398 -20.44 10.81 15.53
C TRP A 398 -21.03 9.94 14.42
N GLY A 399 -22.34 9.67 14.53
CA GLY A 399 -23.13 8.86 13.62
C GLY A 399 -23.17 7.38 13.97
N PRO A 400 -23.75 6.57 13.07
CA PRO A 400 -23.88 5.13 13.26
C PRO A 400 -22.51 4.43 13.17
N THR A 401 -22.22 3.56 14.13
CA THR A 401 -20.96 2.78 14.17
C THR A 401 -21.25 1.28 14.05
N PRO A 402 -20.21 0.44 13.83
CA PRO A 402 -20.37 -1.01 13.88
C PRO A 402 -20.98 -1.53 15.19
N TYR A 403 -20.74 -0.83 16.30
CA TYR A 403 -21.33 -1.15 17.61
C TYR A 403 -22.86 -1.10 17.60
N LEU A 404 -23.47 -0.12 16.93
CA LEU A 404 -24.93 -0.05 16.77
C LEU A 404 -25.49 -1.32 16.08
N SER A 405 -24.78 -1.82 15.06
CA SER A 405 -25.16 -3.05 14.35
C SER A 405 -24.97 -4.31 15.20
N LYS A 406 -23.94 -4.35 16.05
CA LYS A 406 -23.72 -5.43 17.02
C LYS A 406 -24.88 -5.57 18.01
N LEU A 407 -25.51 -4.45 18.37
CA LEU A 407 -26.72 -4.40 19.20
C LEU A 407 -28.02 -4.68 18.41
N GLY A 408 -27.94 -5.19 17.18
CA GLY A 408 -29.13 -5.47 16.37
C GLY A 408 -29.91 -4.24 15.91
N MET A 409 -29.33 -3.03 16.03
CA MET A 409 -29.96 -1.78 15.62
C MET A 409 -29.39 -1.26 14.30
N LYS A 410 -30.24 -0.58 13.52
CA LYS A 410 -29.84 0.05 12.25
C LYS A 410 -30.52 1.39 12.06
N THR A 411 -29.82 2.38 11.52
CA THR A 411 -30.44 3.67 11.19
C THR A 411 -31.29 3.58 9.93
N ILE A 412 -32.47 4.20 9.99
CA ILE A 412 -33.42 4.31 8.88
C ILE A 412 -33.26 5.68 8.19
N SER A 413 -33.24 6.78 8.97
CA SER A 413 -33.20 8.14 8.43
C SER A 413 -31.77 8.68 8.29
N HIS A 414 -31.15 9.13 9.38
CA HIS A 414 -29.84 9.79 9.36
C HIS A 414 -28.71 8.77 9.41
N LYS A 415 -27.97 8.61 8.30
CA LYS A 415 -26.87 7.64 8.17
C LYS A 415 -25.46 8.23 8.41
N GLY A 416 -25.36 9.55 8.55
CA GLY A 416 -24.13 10.26 8.91
C GLY A 416 -24.17 10.79 10.34
N GLY A 417 -23.08 11.41 10.81
CA GLY A 417 -22.98 11.96 12.17
C GLY A 417 -23.51 13.37 12.37
N HIS A 418 -24.04 14.02 11.32
CA HIS A 418 -24.55 15.39 11.38
C HIS A 418 -26.07 15.45 11.22
N ILE A 419 -26.70 16.38 11.92
CA ILE A 419 -28.09 16.78 11.72
C ILE A 419 -28.11 18.29 11.54
N TYR A 420 -28.74 18.76 10.48
CA TYR A 420 -28.86 20.19 10.18
C TYR A 420 -30.29 20.64 10.37
N MET A 421 -30.50 21.73 11.09
CA MET A 421 -31.85 22.27 11.36
C MET A 421 -31.85 23.80 11.48
N THR A 422 -33.03 24.38 11.43
CA THR A 422 -33.33 25.75 11.88
C THR A 422 -33.98 25.70 13.27
N PRO A 423 -34.02 26.79 14.06
CA PRO A 423 -34.66 26.76 15.38
C PRO A 423 -36.16 26.44 15.35
N GLU A 424 -36.81 26.63 14.20
CA GLU A 424 -38.21 26.32 13.99
C GLU A 424 -38.46 24.85 13.60
N ASP A 425 -37.40 24.12 13.24
CA ASP A 425 -37.51 22.73 12.81
C ASP A 425 -37.54 21.75 14.00
N VAL A 426 -38.27 20.65 13.80
CA VAL A 426 -38.14 19.43 14.59
C VAL A 426 -37.64 18.33 13.66
N SER A 427 -36.50 17.73 13.99
CA SER A 427 -35.94 16.61 13.23
C SER A 427 -36.25 15.28 13.91
N THR A 428 -36.72 14.30 13.13
CA THR A 428 -36.99 12.93 13.63
C THR A 428 -35.96 11.93 13.12
N ILE A 429 -35.18 11.35 14.03
CA ILE A 429 -34.17 10.33 13.76
C ILE A 429 -34.79 8.97 14.03
N LYS A 430 -34.68 8.05 13.07
CA LYS A 430 -35.33 6.73 13.14
C LYS A 430 -34.32 5.60 13.12
N PHE A 431 -34.53 4.63 14.00
CA PHE A 431 -33.75 3.41 14.10
C PHE A 431 -34.68 2.20 14.06
N GLN A 432 -34.29 1.17 13.32
CA GLN A 432 -34.87 -0.16 13.45
C GLN A 432 -34.14 -0.89 14.58
N THR A 433 -34.90 -1.52 15.46
CA THR A 433 -34.41 -2.45 16.49
C THR A 433 -34.94 -3.85 16.17
N LEU A 434 -34.17 -4.88 16.54
CA LEU A 434 -34.58 -6.29 16.41
C LEU A 434 -34.93 -6.92 17.77
N ASP A 435 -34.36 -6.38 18.85
CA ASP A 435 -34.63 -6.80 20.22
C ASP A 435 -35.41 -5.72 20.97
N ASP A 436 -35.90 -6.09 22.15
CA ASP A 436 -36.61 -5.20 23.08
C ASP A 436 -35.60 -4.39 23.92
N TYR A 437 -35.66 -3.08 23.74
CA TYR A 437 -34.78 -2.11 24.38
C TYR A 437 -35.60 -0.99 25.03
N SER A 438 -35.17 -0.59 26.22
CA SER A 438 -35.52 0.71 26.80
C SER A 438 -34.51 1.76 26.31
N PHE A 439 -35.00 2.98 26.03
CA PHE A 439 -34.17 4.05 25.48
C PHE A 439 -34.14 5.28 26.38
N LYS A 440 -33.01 5.98 26.32
CA LYS A 440 -32.81 7.30 26.91
C LYS A 440 -32.13 8.18 25.88
N VAL A 441 -32.58 9.42 25.75
CA VAL A 441 -32.00 10.39 24.82
C VAL A 441 -31.59 11.63 25.60
N GLU A 442 -30.44 12.18 25.28
CA GLU A 442 -29.92 13.38 25.93
C GLU A 442 -29.47 14.38 24.86
N LEU A 443 -29.75 15.67 25.11
CA LEU A 443 -29.29 16.78 24.28
C LEU A 443 -28.37 17.66 25.12
N HIS A 444 -27.17 17.94 24.60
CA HIS A 444 -26.13 18.71 25.29
C HIS A 444 -25.74 19.94 24.48
N HIS A 445 -25.48 21.05 25.19
CA HIS A 445 -24.98 22.31 24.65
C HIS A 445 -24.05 22.96 25.67
N ASP A 446 -23.03 23.70 25.23
CA ASP A 446 -22.04 24.30 26.14
C ASP A 446 -22.63 25.37 27.08
N LEU A 447 -23.56 26.16 26.54
CA LEU A 447 -24.09 27.36 27.20
C LEU A 447 -25.52 27.21 27.71
N VAL A 448 -26.23 26.13 27.35
CA VAL A 448 -27.64 25.93 27.72
C VAL A 448 -27.73 24.81 28.74
N THR A 449 -28.46 25.05 29.83
CA THR A 449 -28.61 24.09 30.93
C THR A 449 -29.37 22.84 30.50
N ARG A 450 -29.01 21.69 31.11
CA ARG A 450 -29.65 20.40 30.85
C ARG A 450 -31.17 20.45 31.02
N ASP A 451 -31.65 21.03 32.11
CA ASP A 451 -33.10 21.13 32.41
C ASP A 451 -33.89 21.83 31.31
N HIS A 452 -33.29 22.83 30.65
CA HIS A 452 -33.93 23.49 29.52
C HIS A 452 -33.92 22.63 28.25
N LEU A 453 -32.92 21.77 28.06
CA LEU A 453 -32.79 20.91 26.88
C LEU A 453 -33.66 19.66 26.93
N GLU A 454 -34.15 19.25 28.10
CA GLU A 454 -35.02 18.08 28.26
C GLU A 454 -36.35 18.22 27.50
N ASP A 455 -36.91 19.44 27.42
CA ASP A 455 -38.12 19.71 26.64
C ASP A 455 -37.89 19.69 25.11
N HIS A 456 -36.63 19.72 24.67
CA HIS A 456 -36.24 19.79 23.27
C HIS A 456 -35.86 18.44 22.65
N VAL A 457 -35.89 17.37 23.44
CA VAL A 457 -35.60 16.01 22.97
C VAL A 457 -36.59 15.01 23.58
N ASN A 458 -37.20 14.19 22.74
CA ASN A 458 -38.03 13.08 23.20
C ASN A 458 -37.90 11.88 22.26
N HIS A 459 -38.44 10.74 22.68
CA HIS A 459 -38.45 9.56 21.84
C HIS A 459 -39.72 8.73 22.04
N ASP A 460 -40.05 7.95 21.02
CA ASP A 460 -41.11 6.96 21.02
C ASP A 460 -40.64 5.68 20.31
N VAL A 461 -41.16 4.53 20.73
CA VAL A 461 -40.88 3.23 20.09
C VAL A 461 -42.19 2.62 19.65
N VAL A 462 -42.35 2.41 18.34
CA VAL A 462 -43.55 1.82 17.74
C VAL A 462 -43.13 0.73 16.75
N ASP A 463 -43.65 -0.49 16.92
CA ASP A 463 -43.39 -1.64 16.05
C ASP A 463 -41.88 -1.90 15.79
N GLY A 464 -41.06 -1.81 16.85
CA GLY A 464 -39.61 -2.01 16.77
C GLY A 464 -38.85 -0.86 16.07
N VAL A 465 -39.50 0.29 15.87
CA VAL A 465 -38.89 1.50 15.33
C VAL A 465 -38.80 2.56 16.42
N LEU A 466 -37.58 2.89 16.84
CA LEU A 466 -37.30 4.04 17.69
C LEU A 466 -37.33 5.32 16.84
N SER A 467 -38.18 6.27 17.19
CA SER A 467 -38.20 7.63 16.67
C SER A 467 -37.71 8.59 17.76
N VAL A 468 -36.62 9.30 17.50
CA VAL A 468 -36.08 10.35 18.38
C VAL A 468 -36.38 11.70 17.75
N ASN A 469 -37.16 12.53 18.42
CA ASN A 469 -37.46 13.89 17.97
C ASN A 469 -36.54 14.87 18.70
N VAL A 470 -35.90 15.75 17.93
CA VAL A 470 -35.00 16.76 18.46
C VAL A 470 -35.32 18.13 17.84
N SER A 471 -35.26 19.16 18.68
CA SER A 471 -35.32 20.56 18.30
C SER A 471 -34.18 21.31 19.00
N ALA A 472 -33.90 22.54 18.58
CA ALA A 472 -32.87 23.36 19.19
C ALA A 472 -33.45 24.73 19.57
N PRO A 473 -33.36 25.15 20.86
CA PRO A 473 -33.95 26.41 21.32
C PRO A 473 -33.29 27.65 20.70
N GLU A 474 -31.98 27.57 20.44
CA GLU A 474 -31.18 28.68 19.95
C GLU A 474 -30.24 28.21 18.82
N GLU A 475 -29.58 29.16 18.16
CA GLU A 475 -28.54 28.83 17.18
C GLU A 475 -27.31 28.29 17.90
N GLY A 476 -26.69 27.26 17.34
CA GLY A 476 -25.52 26.65 17.98
C GLY A 476 -25.27 25.21 17.56
N GLN A 477 -24.30 24.60 18.25
CA GLN A 477 -23.93 23.20 18.11
C GLN A 477 -24.46 22.44 19.32
N TYR A 478 -25.22 21.38 19.08
CA TYR A 478 -25.75 20.52 20.12
C TYR A 478 -25.29 19.08 19.88
N ALA A 479 -25.15 18.30 20.95
CA ALA A 479 -24.89 16.88 20.84
C ALA A 479 -26.13 16.09 21.27
N LEU A 480 -26.69 15.33 20.34
CA LEU A 480 -27.75 14.37 20.61
C LEU A 480 -27.12 13.01 20.87
N LEU A 481 -27.31 12.47 22.06
CA LEU A 481 -26.81 11.16 22.49
C LEU A 481 -28.00 10.22 22.66
N VAL A 482 -27.93 9.06 22.02
CA VAL A 482 -28.92 7.99 22.15
C VAL A 482 -28.32 6.88 22.99
N TYR A 483 -29.03 6.49 24.03
CA TYR A 483 -28.68 5.41 24.93
C TYR A 483 -29.72 4.30 24.88
N ALA A 484 -29.28 3.07 25.04
CA ALA A 484 -30.17 1.90 25.08
C ALA A 484 -29.80 0.98 26.24
N LYS A 485 -30.81 0.31 26.78
CA LYS A 485 -30.65 -0.77 27.77
C LYS A 485 -31.57 -1.92 27.39
N LYS A 486 -31.00 -3.11 27.24
CA LYS A 486 -31.72 -4.32 26.82
C LYS A 486 -32.63 -4.83 27.95
N GLU A 487 -33.86 -5.21 27.62
CA GLU A 487 -34.86 -5.63 28.63
C GLU A 487 -34.69 -7.10 29.08
N ASP A 488 -33.82 -7.88 28.44
CA ASP A 488 -33.53 -9.27 28.81
C ASP A 488 -32.65 -9.41 30.08
N GLY A 489 -32.27 -8.29 30.69
CA GLY A 489 -31.43 -8.25 31.88
C GLY A 489 -29.94 -8.46 31.63
N SER A 490 -29.48 -8.45 30.38
CA SER A 490 -28.05 -8.63 30.05
C SER A 490 -27.17 -7.45 30.48
N TYR A 491 -27.76 -6.26 30.64
CA TYR A 491 -27.07 -5.03 31.06
C TYR A 491 -27.83 -4.34 32.19
N GLU A 492 -27.12 -3.92 33.24
CA GLU A 492 -27.74 -3.21 34.37
C GLU A 492 -27.98 -1.71 34.07
N ASP A 493 -27.16 -1.10 33.20
CA ASP A 493 -27.17 0.34 32.91
C ASP A 493 -27.47 0.67 31.43
N TYR A 494 -27.75 1.95 31.17
CA TYR A 494 -27.92 2.50 29.83
C TYR A 494 -26.57 2.73 29.16
N GLU A 495 -26.36 2.13 27.99
CA GLU A 495 -25.13 2.29 27.20
C GLU A 495 -25.34 3.31 26.09
N ASN A 496 -24.34 4.14 25.80
CA ASN A 496 -24.38 5.08 24.67
C ASN A 496 -24.26 4.28 23.37
N VAL A 497 -25.23 4.39 22.45
CA VAL A 497 -25.27 3.55 21.24
C VAL A 497 -25.08 4.33 19.94
N CYS A 498 -25.40 5.63 19.91
CA CYS A 498 -25.25 6.48 18.74
C CYS A 498 -25.28 7.95 19.12
N ASN A 499 -24.50 8.79 18.45
CA ASN A 499 -24.42 10.23 18.71
C ASN A 499 -24.58 11.02 17.42
N TYR A 500 -25.15 12.23 17.49
CA TYR A 500 -25.22 13.15 16.35
C TYR A 500 -24.86 14.56 16.76
N LEU A 501 -24.08 15.23 15.91
CA LEU A 501 -23.81 16.65 16.02
C LEU A 501 -24.94 17.40 15.33
N VAL A 502 -25.79 18.04 16.13
CA VAL A 502 -26.93 18.84 15.69
C VAL A 502 -26.47 20.28 15.50
N LEU A 503 -26.74 20.84 14.32
CA LEU A 503 -26.22 22.12 13.87
C LEU A 503 -27.40 23.04 13.51
N CYS A 504 -27.74 23.92 14.45
CA CYS A 504 -28.90 24.79 14.38
C CYS A 504 -28.50 26.22 13.95
N SER A 505 -29.21 26.79 12.96
CA SER A 505 -29.12 28.22 12.64
C SER A 505 -30.35 28.77 11.90
N ARG A 506 -30.73 30.02 12.18
CA ARG A 506 -31.85 30.82 11.60
C ARG A 506 -31.58 31.31 10.19
N GLN A 507 -30.32 31.56 9.85
CA GLN A 507 -29.98 31.96 8.49
C GLN A 507 -30.01 30.73 7.59
N ALA A 508 -30.99 30.71 6.69
CA ALA A 508 -30.96 29.89 5.49
C ALA A 508 -30.50 30.73 4.28
N SER A 509 -29.42 31.52 4.37
CA SER A 509 -28.84 32.18 3.18
C SER A 509 -27.57 33.02 3.43
N THR A 510 -26.58 32.78 2.56
CA THR A 510 -25.70 33.72 1.82
C THR A 510 -24.35 34.26 2.35
N GLU A 511 -24.08 34.56 3.63
CA GLU A 511 -22.75 35.16 3.97
C GLU A 511 -21.91 34.48 5.04
N THR A 512 -22.49 33.70 5.95
CA THR A 512 -21.71 32.95 6.94
C THR A 512 -22.00 31.47 6.77
N GLU A 513 -21.15 30.79 6.01
CA GLU A 513 -21.29 29.36 5.81
C GLU A 513 -21.10 28.61 7.13
N ARG A 514 -22.15 27.90 7.59
CA ARG A 514 -22.13 27.08 8.81
C ARG A 514 -20.87 26.19 8.82
N TYR A 515 -20.20 26.08 9.97
CA TYR A 515 -18.89 25.41 10.14
C TYR A 515 -18.71 24.09 9.33
N PRO A 516 -19.69 23.16 9.27
CA PRO A 516 -19.55 21.92 8.51
C PRO A 516 -19.63 22.11 7.00
N LYS A 517 -20.49 23.00 6.50
CA LYS A 517 -20.58 23.32 5.07
C LYS A 517 -19.30 24.00 4.60
N ARG A 518 -18.74 24.87 5.45
CA ARG A 518 -17.43 25.49 5.23
C ARG A 518 -16.32 24.45 5.16
N VAL A 519 -16.29 23.48 6.07
CA VAL A 519 -15.30 22.40 6.01
C VAL A 519 -15.47 21.56 4.75
N MET A 520 -16.70 21.22 4.34
CA MET A 520 -16.95 20.48 3.10
C MET A 520 -16.57 21.28 1.86
N ARG A 521 -16.80 22.60 1.85
CA ARG A 521 -16.37 23.51 0.79
C ARG A 521 -14.84 23.60 0.74
N GLU A 522 -14.19 23.95 1.84
CA GLU A 522 -12.72 24.02 1.93
C GLU A 522 -12.07 22.70 1.53
N ARG A 523 -12.65 21.56 1.93
CA ARG A 523 -12.22 20.22 1.53
C ARG A 523 -12.38 19.99 0.03
N LEU A 524 -13.53 20.33 -0.55
CA LEU A 524 -13.77 20.22 -1.98
C LEU A 524 -12.80 21.11 -2.77
N GLU A 525 -12.56 22.34 -2.31
CA GLU A 525 -11.62 23.28 -2.92
C GLU A 525 -10.17 22.78 -2.84
N GLN A 526 -9.71 22.38 -1.66
CA GLN A 526 -8.39 21.80 -1.45
C GLN A 526 -8.14 20.61 -2.38
N TYR A 527 -9.09 19.66 -2.45
CA TYR A 527 -8.93 18.50 -3.31
C TYR A 527 -9.12 18.79 -4.80
N THR A 528 -9.82 19.87 -5.15
CA THR A 528 -9.89 20.35 -6.54
C THR A 528 -8.54 20.90 -6.98
N GLU A 529 -7.79 21.53 -6.08
CA GLU A 529 -6.45 22.07 -6.35
C GLU A 529 -5.38 20.97 -6.37
N SER A 530 -5.29 20.17 -5.30
CA SER A 530 -4.16 19.26 -5.08
C SER A 530 -4.53 17.79 -4.79
N GLY A 531 -5.82 17.45 -4.77
CA GLY A 531 -6.29 16.10 -4.41
C GLY A 531 -6.13 15.07 -5.52
N THR A 532 -6.20 13.79 -5.15
CA THR A 532 -6.30 12.67 -6.10
C THR A 532 -7.74 12.51 -6.62
N HIS A 533 -7.93 11.73 -7.70
CA HIS A 533 -9.27 11.43 -8.23
C HIS A 533 -10.23 10.83 -7.20
N ALA A 534 -9.72 9.97 -6.30
CA ALA A 534 -10.56 9.31 -5.29
C ALA A 534 -10.98 10.29 -4.18
N GLU A 535 -10.04 11.07 -3.65
CA GLU A 535 -10.29 12.08 -2.61
C GLU A 535 -11.24 13.16 -3.11
N LEU A 536 -11.03 13.67 -4.33
CA LEU A 536 -11.91 14.65 -4.96
C LEU A 536 -13.31 14.07 -5.21
N GLY A 537 -13.41 12.83 -5.66
CA GLY A 537 -14.70 12.15 -5.84
C GLY A 537 -15.48 12.01 -4.54
N ALA A 538 -14.81 11.59 -3.47
CA ALA A 538 -15.43 11.47 -2.14
C ALA A 538 -15.81 12.83 -1.55
N ALA A 539 -14.98 13.86 -1.74
CA ALA A 539 -15.26 15.23 -1.31
C ALA A 539 -16.46 15.83 -2.06
N LEU A 540 -16.57 15.57 -3.36
CA LEU A 540 -17.73 15.99 -4.13
C LEU A 540 -19.01 15.26 -3.70
N GLU A 541 -18.92 13.94 -3.46
CA GLU A 541 -20.05 13.16 -2.95
C GLU A 541 -20.51 13.71 -1.60
N ASP A 542 -19.58 13.98 -0.67
CA ASP A 542 -19.92 14.54 0.63
C ASP A 542 -20.45 15.98 0.49
N PHE A 543 -19.89 16.83 -0.38
CA PHE A 543 -20.41 18.18 -0.65
C PHE A 543 -21.88 18.14 -1.13
N LEU A 544 -22.21 17.23 -2.04
CA LEU A 544 -23.56 17.03 -2.56
C LEU A 544 -24.50 16.42 -1.51
N LEU A 545 -24.02 15.41 -0.78
CA LEU A 545 -24.78 14.72 0.27
C LEU A 545 -25.18 15.68 1.39
N HIS A 546 -24.30 16.62 1.73
CA HIS A 546 -24.53 17.62 2.80
C HIS A 546 -25.25 18.88 2.29
N ASN A 547 -25.75 18.86 1.05
CA ASN A 547 -26.52 19.94 0.43
C ASN A 547 -25.85 21.32 0.63
N VAL A 548 -24.52 21.36 0.43
CA VAL A 548 -23.74 22.59 0.47
C VAL A 548 -24.13 23.46 -0.72
N GLU A 549 -24.26 24.77 -0.51
CA GLU A 549 -24.56 25.70 -1.59
C GLU A 549 -23.42 25.68 -2.62
N ASP A 550 -23.74 25.29 -3.86
CA ASP A 550 -22.80 25.30 -4.97
C ASP A 550 -22.68 26.73 -5.53
N ARG A 551 -21.49 27.30 -5.35
CA ARG A 551 -21.05 28.59 -5.87
C ARG A 551 -20.13 28.41 -7.09
N GLY A 552 -20.11 27.21 -7.67
CA GLY A 552 -19.27 26.80 -8.79
C GLY A 552 -18.18 25.79 -8.40
N GLU A 553 -18.11 25.36 -7.14
CA GLU A 553 -17.19 24.31 -6.69
C GLU A 553 -17.50 22.97 -7.34
N VAL A 554 -18.78 22.61 -7.47
CA VAL A 554 -19.19 21.33 -8.08
C VAL A 554 -18.74 21.28 -9.54
N ASP A 555 -18.92 22.37 -10.27
CA ASP A 555 -18.45 22.48 -11.63
C ASP A 555 -16.91 22.40 -11.71
N ARG A 556 -16.18 23.13 -10.85
CA ARG A 556 -14.70 23.06 -10.80
C ARG A 556 -14.21 21.65 -10.47
N ALA A 557 -14.83 20.98 -9.51
CA ALA A 557 -14.51 19.62 -9.11
C ALA A 557 -14.79 18.61 -10.22
N ASN A 558 -15.97 18.67 -10.85
CA ASN A 558 -16.31 17.81 -12.00
C ASN A 558 -15.36 18.02 -13.19
N GLN A 559 -14.96 19.27 -13.43
CA GLN A 559 -13.98 19.61 -14.44
C GLN A 559 -12.62 18.95 -14.14
N LYS A 560 -12.14 19.04 -12.90
CA LYS A 560 -10.90 18.40 -12.48
C LYS A 560 -10.98 16.87 -12.51
N LEU A 561 -12.11 16.27 -12.15
CA LEU A 561 -12.37 14.83 -12.32
C LEU A 561 -12.34 14.42 -13.79
N HIS A 562 -12.92 15.22 -14.68
CA HIS A 562 -12.86 14.98 -16.11
C HIS A 562 -11.42 15.05 -16.64
N TYR A 563 -10.63 16.03 -16.20
CA TYR A 563 -9.20 16.09 -16.46
C TYR A 563 -8.47 14.82 -16.03
N PHE A 564 -8.69 14.34 -14.80
CA PHE A 564 -8.08 13.10 -14.32
C PHE A 564 -8.47 11.89 -15.16
N LYS A 565 -9.73 11.80 -15.60
CA LYS A 565 -10.21 10.73 -16.48
C LYS A 565 -9.48 10.74 -17.83
N LEU A 566 -9.36 11.91 -18.46
CA LEU A 566 -8.65 12.06 -19.74
C LEU A 566 -7.16 11.73 -19.60
N ARG A 567 -6.51 12.27 -18.55
CA ARG A 567 -5.10 12.00 -18.26
C ARG A 567 -4.84 10.51 -18.04
N LYS A 568 -5.68 9.85 -17.23
CA LYS A 568 -5.58 8.41 -16.99
C LYS A 568 -5.77 7.61 -18.28
N ALA A 569 -6.77 7.96 -19.09
CA ALA A 569 -7.01 7.28 -20.37
C ALA A 569 -5.79 7.37 -21.30
N LEU A 570 -5.15 8.55 -21.41
CA LEU A 570 -3.91 8.71 -22.18
C LEU A 570 -2.79 7.82 -21.64
N LEU A 571 -2.54 7.84 -20.33
CA LEU A 571 -1.48 7.04 -19.71
C LEU A 571 -1.72 5.52 -19.82
N ASP A 572 -2.96 5.07 -19.65
CA ASP A 572 -3.32 3.65 -19.79
C ASP A 572 -3.19 3.17 -21.24
N THR A 573 -3.42 4.05 -22.24
CA THR A 573 -3.21 3.71 -23.65
C THR A 573 -1.75 3.52 -24.03
N LEU A 574 -0.82 4.19 -23.35
CA LEU A 574 0.62 3.98 -23.58
C LEU A 574 1.08 2.56 -23.20
N LYS A 575 0.34 1.90 -22.29
CA LYS A 575 0.61 0.51 -21.87
C LYS A 575 -0.02 -0.52 -22.80
N ARG A 576 -0.90 -0.12 -23.73
CA ARG A 576 -1.71 -1.03 -24.55
C ARG A 576 -1.44 -0.76 -26.03
N ARG A 577 -1.05 -1.79 -26.78
CA ARG A 577 -0.83 -1.74 -28.25
C ARG A 577 -2.14 -1.64 -29.07
N ASN A 578 -3.12 -0.84 -28.62
CA ASN A 578 -4.42 -0.69 -29.25
C ASN A 578 -4.56 0.68 -29.94
N LEU A 579 -4.37 0.68 -31.26
CA LEU A 579 -4.45 1.86 -32.12
C LEU A 579 -5.81 2.60 -32.06
N PHE A 580 -6.92 1.88 -31.87
CA PHE A 580 -8.25 2.50 -31.83
C PHE A 580 -8.41 3.32 -30.55
N VAL A 581 -8.18 2.68 -29.41
CA VAL A 581 -8.32 3.30 -28.07
C VAL A 581 -7.32 4.46 -27.93
N LEU A 582 -6.10 4.31 -28.43
CA LEU A 582 -5.09 5.38 -28.42
C LEU A 582 -5.55 6.61 -29.22
N LYS A 583 -6.06 6.42 -30.45
CA LYS A 583 -6.58 7.52 -31.27
C LYS A 583 -7.79 8.19 -30.63
N GLU A 584 -8.69 7.40 -30.05
CA GLU A 584 -9.88 7.91 -29.36
C GLU A 584 -9.49 8.78 -28.17
N SER A 585 -8.59 8.30 -27.30
CA SER A 585 -8.13 9.05 -26.13
C SER A 585 -7.40 10.36 -26.51
N ILE A 586 -6.58 10.34 -27.58
CA ILE A 586 -5.93 11.55 -28.11
C ILE A 586 -6.98 12.56 -28.59
N LEU A 587 -7.99 12.11 -29.35
CA LEU A 587 -9.05 13.00 -29.84
C LEU A 587 -9.92 13.55 -28.71
N GLN A 588 -10.27 12.73 -27.71
CA GLN A 588 -11.04 13.19 -26.55
C GLN A 588 -10.27 14.25 -25.77
N ALA A 589 -8.97 14.06 -25.56
CA ALA A 589 -8.12 15.03 -24.87
C ALA A 589 -7.96 16.33 -25.67
N ARG A 590 -7.69 16.26 -26.99
CA ARG A 590 -7.56 17.44 -27.87
C ARG A 590 -8.85 18.24 -28.00
N ASN A 591 -10.01 17.57 -28.07
CA ASN A 591 -11.30 18.25 -28.14
C ASN A 591 -11.79 18.74 -26.76
N SER A 592 -11.04 18.46 -25.68
CA SER A 592 -11.37 18.95 -24.36
C SER A 592 -10.81 20.34 -24.15
N LYS A 593 -11.40 21.09 -23.21
CA LYS A 593 -10.86 22.38 -22.78
C LYS A 593 -9.50 22.30 -22.08
N PHE A 594 -9.03 21.10 -21.75
CA PHE A 594 -7.76 20.85 -21.07
C PHE A 594 -6.63 20.51 -22.03
N GLU A 595 -6.81 20.69 -23.34
CA GLU A 595 -5.79 20.40 -24.37
C GLU A 595 -4.41 20.99 -23.99
N ALA A 596 -4.37 22.26 -23.58
CA ALA A 596 -3.14 22.94 -23.22
C ALA A 596 -2.45 22.32 -21.99
N GLU A 597 -3.21 21.96 -20.95
CA GLU A 597 -2.68 21.35 -19.72
C GLU A 597 -2.25 19.89 -19.94
N LEU A 598 -2.96 19.16 -20.81
CA LEU A 598 -2.66 17.77 -21.17
C LEU A 598 -1.63 17.66 -22.29
N GLN A 599 -1.11 18.77 -22.81
CA GLN A 599 -0.22 18.79 -23.96
C GLN A 599 1.01 17.86 -23.83
N PRO A 600 1.67 17.72 -22.65
CA PRO A 600 2.77 16.78 -22.48
C PRO A 600 2.34 15.32 -22.68
N GLU A 601 1.22 14.91 -22.08
CA GLU A 601 0.65 13.58 -22.22
C GLU A 601 0.11 13.31 -23.63
N ILE A 602 -0.54 14.30 -24.24
CA ILE A 602 -1.01 14.25 -25.63
C ILE A 602 0.18 14.04 -26.58
N GLN A 603 1.26 14.82 -26.41
CA GLN A 603 2.45 14.69 -27.25
C GLN A 603 3.08 13.30 -27.13
N ARG A 604 3.23 12.78 -25.90
CA ARG A 604 3.72 11.41 -25.69
C ARG A 604 2.83 10.36 -26.36
N ALA A 605 1.51 10.51 -26.24
CA ALA A 605 0.55 9.60 -26.88
C ALA A 605 0.61 9.68 -28.42
N GLU A 606 0.82 10.87 -28.99
CA GLU A 606 1.01 11.07 -30.42
C GLU A 606 2.32 10.52 -30.95
N ASP A 607 3.41 10.70 -30.20
CA ASP A 607 4.72 10.12 -30.52
C ASP A 607 4.63 8.59 -30.51
N TYR A 608 3.92 8.03 -29.52
CA TYR A 608 3.66 6.59 -29.45
C TYR A 608 2.75 6.11 -30.60
N LEU A 609 1.69 6.86 -30.93
CA LEU A 609 0.83 6.57 -32.08
C LEU A 609 1.64 6.57 -33.39
N CYS A 610 2.50 7.57 -33.57
CA CYS A 610 3.41 7.69 -34.71
C CYS A 610 4.35 6.48 -34.80
N ARG A 611 4.93 6.07 -33.67
CA ARG A 611 5.76 4.86 -33.58
C ARG A 611 4.97 3.61 -33.98
N LEU A 612 3.78 3.40 -33.42
CA LEU A 612 2.94 2.24 -33.77
C LEU A 612 2.53 2.21 -35.25
N GLN A 613 2.22 3.36 -35.84
CA GLN A 613 1.89 3.46 -37.27
C GLN A 613 3.09 3.16 -38.15
N ARG A 614 4.29 3.62 -37.76
CA ARG A 614 5.54 3.31 -38.45
C ARG A 614 5.87 1.82 -38.37
N LEU A 615 5.73 1.21 -37.20
CA LEU A 615 5.89 -0.23 -37.01
C LEU A 615 4.90 -1.04 -37.86
N ALA A 616 3.63 -0.62 -37.91
CA ALA A 616 2.66 -1.23 -38.82
C ALA A 616 3.06 -1.08 -40.29
N GLY A 617 3.68 0.05 -40.66
CA GLY A 617 4.26 0.26 -41.99
C GLY A 617 5.38 -0.71 -42.35
N TYR A 618 6.17 -1.17 -41.37
CA TYR A 618 7.20 -2.19 -41.58
C TYR A 618 6.62 -3.59 -41.87
N LEU A 619 5.33 -3.82 -41.62
CA LEU A 619 4.63 -5.06 -41.99
C LEU A 619 4.17 -5.08 -43.46
N HIS A 620 4.04 -3.92 -44.13
CA HIS A 620 3.57 -3.86 -45.51
C HIS A 620 4.43 -4.67 -46.52
N PRO A 621 5.77 -4.74 -46.41
CA PRO A 621 6.58 -5.69 -47.19
C PRO A 621 6.26 -7.16 -46.90
N ILE A 622 5.80 -7.47 -45.69
CA ILE A 622 5.51 -8.83 -45.18
C ILE A 622 4.10 -9.29 -45.53
N ASP A 623 3.14 -8.39 -45.71
CA ASP A 623 1.80 -8.76 -46.22
C ASP A 623 1.87 -9.47 -47.59
N LYS A 624 3.00 -9.32 -48.30
CA LYS A 624 3.30 -10.00 -49.57
C LYS A 624 3.94 -11.39 -49.40
N LEU A 625 4.38 -11.77 -48.19
CA LEU A 625 4.83 -13.13 -47.86
C LEU A 625 3.60 -14.04 -47.72
N VAL A 626 3.09 -14.52 -48.85
CA VAL A 626 2.00 -15.51 -48.88
C VAL A 626 2.51 -16.82 -48.26
N PRO A 627 1.68 -17.62 -47.52
CA PRO A 627 2.09 -18.90 -46.95
C PRO A 627 2.80 -19.85 -47.92
N LYS A 628 2.49 -19.74 -49.22
CA LYS A 628 3.15 -20.47 -50.31
C LYS A 628 4.65 -20.19 -50.42
N VAL A 629 5.09 -18.96 -50.19
CA VAL A 629 6.51 -18.55 -50.25
C VAL A 629 7.29 -19.07 -49.05
N ILE A 630 6.68 -19.02 -47.84
CA ILE A 630 7.27 -19.61 -46.62
C ILE A 630 7.42 -21.13 -46.78
N PHE A 631 6.40 -21.77 -47.36
CA PHE A 631 6.43 -23.20 -47.67
C PHE A 631 7.51 -23.56 -48.70
N GLU A 632 7.71 -22.73 -49.73
CA GLU A 632 8.78 -22.91 -50.72
C GLU A 632 10.17 -22.85 -50.08
N ILE A 633 10.44 -21.80 -49.29
CA ILE A 633 11.73 -21.63 -48.60
C ILE A 633 12.02 -22.81 -47.67
N ARG A 634 11.00 -23.28 -46.93
CA ARG A 634 11.13 -24.44 -46.04
C ARG A 634 11.55 -25.73 -46.78
N ARG A 635 11.20 -25.91 -48.06
CA ARG A 635 11.51 -27.14 -48.82
C ARG A 635 12.93 -27.21 -49.37
N TYR A 636 13.73 -26.16 -49.24
CA TYR A 636 15.12 -26.21 -49.65
C TYR A 636 15.88 -27.26 -48.85
N ARG A 637 16.51 -28.21 -49.57
CA ARG A 637 17.43 -29.18 -48.96
C ARG A 637 18.79 -28.55 -48.65
N ASN A 638 19.20 -27.62 -49.51
CA ASN A 638 20.42 -26.84 -49.38
C ASN A 638 20.11 -25.38 -49.78
N PRO A 639 19.76 -24.51 -48.82
CA PRO A 639 19.46 -23.11 -49.14
C PRO A 639 20.72 -22.38 -49.60
N LYS A 640 20.56 -21.31 -50.39
CA LYS A 640 21.68 -20.38 -50.61
C LYS A 640 22.07 -19.74 -49.28
N PRO A 641 23.37 -19.47 -49.00
CA PRO A 641 23.82 -18.87 -47.74
C PRO A 641 23.05 -17.59 -47.37
N VAL A 642 22.83 -16.71 -48.35
CA VAL A 642 22.04 -15.47 -48.18
C VAL A 642 20.60 -15.70 -47.67
N ILE A 643 19.96 -16.83 -48.03
CA ILE A 643 18.60 -17.13 -47.57
C ILE A 643 18.61 -17.65 -46.12
N GLN A 644 19.61 -18.47 -45.78
CA GLN A 644 19.80 -18.96 -44.43
C GLN A 644 20.13 -17.81 -43.48
N ASP A 645 21.09 -16.95 -43.84
CA ASP A 645 21.55 -15.82 -43.03
C ASP A 645 20.43 -14.80 -42.79
N VAL A 646 19.56 -14.56 -43.78
CA VAL A 646 18.36 -13.72 -43.59
C VAL A 646 17.39 -14.33 -42.57
N LEU A 647 17.18 -15.64 -42.60
CA LEU A 647 16.30 -16.31 -41.64
C LEU A 647 16.93 -16.39 -40.25
N THR A 648 18.24 -16.60 -40.16
CA THR A 648 19.02 -16.49 -38.93
C THR A 648 18.80 -15.11 -38.31
N ALA A 649 18.99 -14.04 -39.08
CA ALA A 649 18.78 -12.68 -38.61
C ALA A 649 17.32 -12.42 -38.15
N VAL A 650 16.32 -12.99 -38.81
CA VAL A 650 14.91 -12.92 -38.39
C VAL A 650 14.68 -13.63 -37.05
N TYR A 651 15.24 -14.83 -36.87
CA TYR A 651 15.03 -15.60 -35.64
C TYR A 651 15.87 -15.11 -34.47
N LEU A 652 17.01 -14.46 -34.73
CA LEU A 652 17.71 -13.66 -33.72
C LEU A 652 16.82 -12.51 -33.18
N MET A 653 15.99 -11.88 -34.04
CA MET A 653 15.03 -10.88 -33.54
C MET A 653 14.03 -11.49 -32.55
N PHE A 654 13.75 -12.79 -32.64
CA PHE A 654 12.88 -13.51 -31.70
C PHE A 654 13.62 -14.13 -30.51
N GLU A 655 14.87 -13.75 -30.28
CA GLU A 655 15.74 -14.29 -29.21
C GLU A 655 15.97 -15.81 -29.31
N GLU A 656 15.96 -16.35 -30.54
CA GLU A 656 16.38 -17.73 -30.74
C GLU A 656 17.91 -17.84 -30.63
N PRO A 657 18.45 -18.82 -29.89
CA PRO A 657 19.88 -18.97 -29.64
C PRO A 657 20.68 -19.23 -30.93
N ILE A 658 21.74 -18.45 -31.15
CA ILE A 658 22.53 -18.42 -32.40
C ILE A 658 23.13 -19.79 -32.75
N GLU A 659 23.52 -20.59 -31.75
CA GLU A 659 24.17 -21.89 -31.93
C GLU A 659 23.26 -22.90 -32.66
N TYR A 660 21.95 -22.74 -32.53
CA TYR A 660 20.96 -23.60 -33.19
C TYR A 660 20.60 -23.08 -34.58
N LEU A 661 20.71 -21.77 -34.81
CA LEU A 661 20.38 -21.15 -36.10
C LEU A 661 21.43 -21.44 -37.19
N GLU A 662 22.64 -21.88 -36.82
CA GLU A 662 23.61 -22.41 -37.79
C GLU A 662 23.09 -23.66 -38.52
N GLN A 663 22.14 -24.39 -37.92
CA GLN A 663 21.59 -25.62 -38.46
C GLN A 663 20.32 -25.33 -39.28
N TRP A 664 20.39 -25.50 -40.61
CA TRP A 664 19.22 -25.31 -41.48
C TRP A 664 18.00 -26.15 -41.08
N GLY A 665 18.22 -27.38 -40.59
CA GLY A 665 17.14 -28.24 -40.10
C GLY A 665 16.35 -27.63 -38.94
N TYR A 666 17.01 -26.87 -38.06
CA TYR A 666 16.34 -26.16 -36.96
C TYR A 666 15.50 -24.98 -37.48
N ILE A 667 16.04 -24.19 -38.41
CA ILE A 667 15.28 -23.12 -39.09
C ILE A 667 14.05 -23.70 -39.80
N GLN A 668 14.14 -24.88 -40.42
CA GLN A 668 12.99 -25.55 -41.04
C GLN A 668 11.91 -25.95 -40.04
N VAL A 669 12.27 -26.30 -38.80
CA VAL A 669 11.33 -26.58 -37.70
C VAL A 669 10.63 -25.29 -37.29
N LEU A 670 11.36 -24.19 -37.12
CA LEU A 670 10.77 -22.89 -36.78
C LEU A 670 9.83 -22.39 -37.88
N LEU A 671 10.18 -22.57 -39.15
CA LEU A 671 9.32 -22.27 -40.30
C LEU A 671 8.09 -23.19 -40.40
N ALA A 672 8.10 -24.35 -39.73
CA ALA A 672 6.99 -25.29 -39.71
C ALA A 672 5.90 -24.96 -38.68
N GLN A 673 6.19 -24.07 -37.73
CA GLN A 673 5.28 -23.69 -36.66
C GLN A 673 4.01 -23.04 -37.22
N SER A 674 2.87 -23.31 -36.56
CA SER A 674 1.54 -22.84 -36.98
C SER A 674 0.82 -22.12 -35.84
N GLY A 675 -0.30 -21.47 -36.13
CA GLY A 675 -1.04 -20.71 -35.10
C GLY A 675 -0.23 -19.52 -34.59
N LYS A 676 -0.16 -19.35 -33.26
CA LYS A 676 0.55 -18.23 -32.61
C LYS A 676 2.05 -18.23 -32.89
N ASP A 677 2.64 -19.40 -33.09
CA ASP A 677 4.09 -19.57 -33.30
C ASP A 677 4.50 -19.51 -34.78
N SER A 678 3.53 -19.37 -35.70
CA SER A 678 3.86 -19.18 -37.10
C SER A 678 4.66 -17.90 -37.31
N LEU A 679 5.63 -17.93 -38.24
CA LEU A 679 6.49 -16.79 -38.54
C LEU A 679 5.69 -15.49 -38.79
N GLN A 680 4.60 -15.57 -39.56
CA GLN A 680 3.74 -14.42 -39.83
C GLN A 680 3.11 -13.85 -38.56
N LYS A 681 2.65 -14.69 -37.63
CA LYS A 681 2.07 -14.24 -36.35
C LYS A 681 3.12 -13.73 -35.37
N LYS A 682 4.30 -14.35 -35.33
CA LYS A 682 5.45 -13.87 -34.56
C LYS A 682 5.86 -12.47 -35.03
N ILE A 683 6.02 -12.26 -36.33
CA ILE A 683 6.33 -10.93 -36.90
C ILE A 683 5.19 -9.92 -36.65
N ALA A 684 3.93 -10.29 -36.88
CA ALA A 684 2.81 -9.36 -36.72
C ALA A 684 2.63 -8.85 -35.28
N ASN A 685 3.02 -9.65 -34.28
CA ASN A 685 2.93 -9.29 -32.86
C ASN A 685 4.25 -8.77 -32.27
N PHE A 686 5.32 -8.74 -33.06
CA PHE A 686 6.68 -8.45 -32.59
C PHE A 686 6.81 -7.05 -32.00
N ASP A 687 7.46 -6.92 -30.83
CA ASP A 687 7.85 -5.64 -30.25
C ASP A 687 9.37 -5.45 -30.28
N PRO A 688 9.89 -4.40 -30.96
CA PRO A 688 11.31 -4.09 -30.91
C PRO A 688 11.84 -3.87 -29.50
N ASP A 689 10.99 -3.51 -28.53
CA ASP A 689 11.46 -3.35 -27.15
C ASP A 689 11.83 -4.69 -26.49
N ASP A 690 11.31 -5.82 -26.98
CA ASP A 690 11.55 -7.18 -26.46
C ASP A 690 12.90 -7.80 -26.88
N VAL A 691 13.55 -7.27 -27.92
CA VAL A 691 14.85 -7.78 -28.43
C VAL A 691 16.04 -7.09 -27.74
N SER A 692 17.07 -7.86 -27.42
CA SER A 692 18.33 -7.42 -26.84
C SER A 692 19.20 -6.67 -27.87
N LEU A 693 20.09 -5.80 -27.39
CA LEU A 693 21.04 -5.10 -28.26
C LEU A 693 22.09 -6.05 -28.87
N GLU A 694 22.33 -7.20 -28.23
CA GLU A 694 23.23 -8.26 -28.71
C GLU A 694 22.65 -8.95 -29.94
N SER A 695 21.41 -9.45 -29.85
CA SER A 695 20.69 -10.06 -30.97
C SER A 695 20.52 -9.11 -32.16
N VAL A 696 20.35 -7.80 -31.91
CA VAL A 696 20.36 -6.77 -32.98
C VAL A 696 21.72 -6.63 -33.64
N LYS A 697 22.81 -6.68 -32.88
CA LYS A 697 24.16 -6.61 -33.42
C LYS A 697 24.49 -7.86 -34.24
N ASP A 698 24.18 -9.04 -33.73
CA ASP A 698 24.45 -10.31 -34.41
C ASP A 698 23.65 -10.41 -35.71
N ALA A 699 22.38 -10.01 -35.71
CA ALA A 699 21.56 -9.98 -36.91
C ALA A 699 22.13 -9.02 -37.98
N GLU A 700 22.67 -7.87 -37.58
CA GLU A 700 23.32 -6.96 -38.52
C GLU A 700 24.64 -7.51 -39.05
N ASP A 701 25.46 -8.14 -38.20
CA ASP A 701 26.73 -8.74 -38.59
C ASP A 701 26.52 -9.89 -39.58
N VAL A 702 25.49 -10.72 -39.35
CA VAL A 702 25.06 -11.79 -40.28
C VAL A 702 24.59 -11.23 -41.63
N LEU A 703 23.90 -10.08 -41.62
CA LEU A 703 23.37 -9.47 -42.85
C LEU A 703 24.36 -8.58 -43.60
N LYS A 704 25.45 -8.16 -42.94
CA LYS A 704 26.48 -7.25 -43.46
C LYS A 704 27.06 -7.60 -44.84
N PRO A 705 27.25 -8.89 -45.21
CA PRO A 705 27.80 -9.26 -46.51
C PRO A 705 26.85 -9.01 -47.70
N TYR A 706 25.57 -8.77 -47.45
CA TYR A 706 24.53 -8.79 -48.47
C TYR A 706 23.86 -7.42 -48.67
N ASP A 707 23.60 -7.07 -49.92
CA ASP A 707 22.75 -5.94 -50.27
C ASP A 707 21.33 -6.41 -50.66
N LEU A 708 20.36 -5.48 -50.65
CA LEU A 708 18.97 -5.80 -50.95
C LEU A 708 18.78 -6.43 -52.34
N ARG A 709 19.62 -6.08 -53.32
CA ARG A 709 19.52 -6.58 -54.69
C ARG A 709 19.90 -8.07 -54.74
N ALA A 710 21.02 -8.44 -54.13
CA ALA A 710 21.48 -9.82 -54.03
C ALA A 710 20.47 -10.72 -53.29
N VAL A 711 19.87 -10.23 -52.19
CA VAL A 711 18.84 -10.99 -51.47
C VAL A 711 17.59 -11.18 -52.34
N ARG A 712 17.17 -10.15 -53.08
CA ARG A 712 15.96 -10.19 -53.92
C ARG A 712 16.10 -11.12 -55.12
N GLU A 713 17.27 -11.18 -55.73
CA GLU A 713 17.60 -12.14 -56.79
C GLU A 713 17.61 -13.58 -56.26
N ALA A 714 17.99 -13.78 -55.00
CA ALA A 714 17.97 -15.10 -54.37
C ALA A 714 16.56 -15.56 -53.99
N SER A 715 15.75 -14.68 -53.38
CA SER A 715 14.36 -14.95 -53.05
C SER A 715 13.60 -13.64 -52.76
N PRO A 716 12.50 -13.34 -53.49
CA PRO A 716 11.63 -12.21 -53.17
C PRO A 716 11.07 -12.27 -51.74
N GLY A 717 10.83 -13.47 -51.21
CA GLY A 717 10.36 -13.67 -49.83
C GLY A 717 11.44 -13.35 -48.80
N ALA A 718 12.68 -13.78 -49.05
CA ALA A 718 13.82 -13.43 -48.19
C ALA A 718 14.09 -11.93 -48.22
N ALA A 719 13.94 -11.27 -49.37
CA ALA A 719 14.11 -9.82 -49.46
C ALA A 719 13.09 -9.04 -48.61
N ALA A 720 11.85 -9.51 -48.50
CA ALA A 720 10.85 -8.89 -47.62
C ALA A 720 11.23 -9.03 -46.13
N LEU A 721 11.73 -10.20 -45.72
CA LEU A 721 12.23 -10.44 -44.36
C LEU A 721 13.49 -9.62 -44.05
N TYR A 722 14.43 -9.54 -45.00
CA TYR A 722 15.64 -8.72 -44.88
C TYR A 722 15.30 -7.24 -44.64
N VAL A 723 14.37 -6.68 -45.42
CA VAL A 723 13.91 -5.30 -45.24
C VAL A 723 13.26 -5.10 -43.87
N TRP A 724 12.48 -6.07 -43.40
CA TRP A 724 11.87 -6.00 -42.07
C TRP A 724 12.93 -5.99 -40.97
N VAL A 725 13.88 -6.94 -40.95
CA VAL A 725 14.96 -6.98 -39.95
C VAL A 725 15.73 -5.67 -39.94
N GLN A 726 16.12 -5.14 -41.11
CA GLN A 726 16.82 -3.86 -41.18
C GLN A 726 16.02 -2.69 -40.59
N ASN A 727 14.70 -2.66 -40.79
CA ASN A 727 13.85 -1.62 -40.24
C ASN A 727 13.70 -1.75 -38.72
N ILE A 728 13.61 -2.98 -38.20
CA ILE A 728 13.58 -3.25 -36.76
C ILE A 728 14.91 -2.86 -36.10
N CYS A 729 16.06 -3.27 -36.66
CA CYS A 729 17.38 -2.92 -36.14
C CYS A 729 17.58 -1.39 -36.11
N LYS A 730 17.15 -0.69 -37.16
CA LYS A 730 17.15 0.79 -37.22
C LYS A 730 16.28 1.40 -36.12
N GLU A 731 15.07 0.88 -35.92
CA GLU A 731 14.15 1.36 -34.88
C GLU A 731 14.73 1.16 -33.47
N LYS A 732 15.39 0.03 -33.21
CA LYS A 732 15.97 -0.29 -31.89
C LYS A 732 17.23 0.54 -31.58
N ARG A 733 18.11 0.76 -32.55
CA ARG A 733 19.36 1.51 -32.35
C ARG A 733 19.16 3.02 -32.29
N ASN A 734 18.26 3.53 -33.12
CA ASN A 734 17.91 4.93 -33.19
C ASN A 734 16.40 5.07 -33.06
N PRO A 735 15.82 4.98 -31.84
CA PRO A 735 14.48 5.48 -31.59
C PRO A 735 14.53 6.98 -31.94
N THR A 736 14.10 7.33 -33.16
CA THR A 736 14.67 8.51 -33.82
C THR A 736 14.24 9.80 -33.11
N PRO A 737 15.17 10.77 -32.97
CA PRO A 737 14.95 12.10 -32.41
C PRO A 737 14.10 13.03 -33.30
N ARG A 738 13.69 14.16 -32.70
CA ARG A 738 12.70 15.17 -33.12
C ARG A 738 12.71 15.71 -34.57
N ASP A 739 13.65 15.35 -35.43
CA ASP A 739 13.83 16.02 -36.74
C ASP A 739 13.18 15.29 -37.95
N SER A 740 12.80 14.01 -37.82
CA SER A 740 11.96 13.31 -38.83
C SER A 740 10.45 13.54 -38.65
N VAL A 741 10.06 14.30 -37.62
CA VAL A 741 8.69 14.47 -37.12
C VAL A 741 7.75 15.05 -38.18
N THR A 742 8.20 15.85 -39.13
CA THR A 742 7.27 16.61 -40.02
C THR A 742 6.46 15.76 -40.99
N LYS A 743 6.99 14.64 -41.50
CA LYS A 743 6.27 13.78 -42.46
C LYS A 743 5.35 12.79 -41.76
N ASP A 744 5.84 12.17 -40.69
CA ASP A 744 5.06 11.20 -39.92
C ASP A 744 3.99 11.89 -39.06
N SER A 745 4.27 13.06 -38.47
CA SER A 745 3.23 13.86 -37.78
C SER A 745 2.11 14.31 -38.71
N ASN A 746 2.40 14.64 -39.97
CA ASN A 746 1.39 14.97 -40.97
C ASN A 746 0.51 13.76 -41.31
N ASN A 747 1.09 12.54 -41.35
CA ASN A 747 0.32 11.31 -41.51
C ASN A 747 -0.50 10.98 -40.26
N THR A 748 0.05 11.17 -39.06
CA THR A 748 -0.66 11.00 -37.79
C THR A 748 -1.85 11.96 -37.69
N ARG A 749 -1.66 13.24 -38.03
CA ARG A 749 -2.74 14.24 -38.10
C ARG A 749 -3.82 13.85 -39.11
N LYS A 750 -3.46 13.49 -40.34
CA LYS A 750 -4.42 13.00 -41.35
C LYS A 750 -5.17 11.75 -40.90
N SER A 751 -4.48 10.82 -40.22
CA SER A 751 -5.07 9.60 -39.67
C SER A 751 -6.07 9.93 -38.56
N LEU A 752 -5.74 10.85 -37.65
CA LEU A 752 -6.63 11.33 -36.60
C LEU A 752 -7.84 12.07 -37.19
N ASP A 753 -7.65 12.89 -38.23
CA ASP A 753 -8.75 13.57 -38.93
C ASP A 753 -9.68 12.61 -39.65
N THR A 754 -9.13 11.58 -40.29
CA THR A 754 -9.90 10.52 -40.95
C THR A 754 -10.71 9.72 -39.93
N PHE A 755 -10.08 9.36 -38.80
CA PHE A 755 -10.72 8.66 -37.69
C PHE A 755 -11.83 9.50 -37.05
N ARG A 756 -11.59 10.79 -36.83
CA ARG A 756 -12.59 11.76 -36.35
C ARG A 756 -13.81 11.81 -37.26
N LYS A 757 -13.61 11.89 -38.58
CA LYS A 757 -14.70 11.90 -39.58
C LYS A 757 -15.52 10.60 -39.58
N ALA A 758 -14.91 9.47 -39.22
CA ALA A 758 -15.58 8.17 -39.16
C ALA A 758 -16.42 7.96 -37.88
N ILE A 759 -16.03 8.56 -36.75
CA ILE A 759 -16.70 8.37 -35.45
C ILE A 759 -17.90 9.32 -35.23
N ILE A 760 -17.82 10.57 -35.70
CA ILE A 760 -18.91 11.57 -35.53
C ILE A 760 -20.29 11.06 -36.04
N PRO A 761 -20.40 10.31 -37.15
CA PRO A 761 -21.66 9.72 -37.58
C PRO A 761 -22.17 8.59 -36.65
N MET A 762 -21.26 7.79 -36.07
CA MET A 762 -21.59 6.67 -35.20
C MET A 762 -22.17 7.15 -33.87
N GLU A 763 -21.57 8.14 -33.21
CA GLU A 763 -22.08 8.70 -31.95
C GLU A 763 -23.45 9.36 -32.13
N ASN A 764 -23.65 10.09 -33.24
CA ASN A 764 -24.95 10.69 -33.57
C ASN A 764 -26.03 9.64 -33.86
N SER A 765 -25.67 8.48 -34.41
CA SER A 765 -26.60 7.36 -34.61
C SER A 765 -26.98 6.67 -33.29
N HIS A 766 -26.01 6.53 -32.38
CA HIS A 766 -26.20 5.91 -31.07
C HIS A 766 -27.01 6.81 -30.13
N LEU A 767 -26.78 8.13 -30.17
CA LEU A 767 -27.58 9.14 -29.47
C LEU A 767 -29.00 9.27 -30.04
N LYS A 768 -29.18 9.16 -31.36
CA LYS A 768 -30.52 9.09 -31.98
C LYS A 768 -31.28 7.82 -31.61
N ARG A 769 -30.57 6.69 -31.43
CA ARG A 769 -31.16 5.42 -31.00
C ARG A 769 -31.56 5.45 -29.52
N MET A 770 -30.69 5.97 -28.64
CA MET A 770 -31.03 6.15 -27.22
C MET A 770 -32.18 7.15 -27.00
N ARG A 771 -32.24 8.25 -27.77
CA ARG A 771 -33.39 9.19 -27.73
C ARG A 771 -34.70 8.59 -28.23
N ARG A 772 -34.68 7.54 -29.05
CA ARG A 772 -35.89 6.80 -29.47
C ARG A 772 -36.36 5.79 -28.43
N GLU A 773 -35.46 5.29 -27.60
CA GLU A 773 -35.77 4.28 -26.57
C GLU A 773 -36.18 4.90 -25.21
N HIS A 774 -36.06 6.23 -25.02
CA HIS A 774 -36.32 6.92 -23.74
C HIS A 774 -37.39 8.05 -23.81
N LEU A 775 -38.31 8.01 -24.77
CA LEU A 775 -39.50 8.88 -24.73
C LEU A 775 -40.63 8.18 -23.95
N PRO A 776 -41.09 8.71 -22.81
CA PRO A 776 -42.29 8.22 -22.16
C PRO A 776 -43.51 8.52 -23.04
N ASN A 777 -44.31 7.49 -23.31
CA ASN A 777 -45.62 7.62 -23.95
C ASN A 777 -46.54 8.48 -23.06
N VAL A 778 -46.59 9.78 -23.35
CA VAL A 778 -47.64 10.68 -22.83
C VAL A 778 -48.24 11.41 -24.02
N VAL A 779 -49.25 10.80 -24.65
CA VAL A 779 -50.28 11.52 -25.41
C VAL A 779 -51.61 10.84 -25.11
N GLY A 780 -52.54 11.66 -24.60
CA GLY A 780 -53.78 11.22 -23.98
C GLY A 780 -54.83 10.61 -24.91
N ARG A 781 -55.78 9.92 -24.29
CA ARG A 781 -57.10 9.67 -24.86
C ARG A 781 -58.14 10.39 -24.01
N ARG A 782 -58.71 11.45 -24.59
CA ARG A 782 -60.11 11.80 -24.40
C ARG A 782 -60.94 10.85 -25.26
N ALA A 783 -61.82 10.08 -24.65
CA ALA A 783 -63.17 9.74 -25.09
C ALA A 783 -63.84 9.01 -23.92
#